data_AF-A0A0E3S4Z4-F1
#
_entry.id   AF-A0A0E3S4Z4-F1
#
_cell.length_a   1.000
_cell.length_b   1.000
_cell.length_c   1.000
_cell.angle_alpha   90.00
_cell.angle_beta   90.00
_cell.angle_gamma   90.00
#
_symmetry.space_group_name_H-M   'P 1'
#
loop_
_entity.id
_entity.type
_entity.pdbx_description
1 polymer ?
#
loop_
_entity_poly.entity_id
_entity_poly.type
_entity_poly.pdbx_seq_one_letter_code
_entity_poly.pdbx_strand_id
1 'polypeptide(L)'
;MAKMSEKEYYLAYIDILGFDKLAQEISEESNLSSDFVRKIFVKTIEEKMCTLKEQKRILTYQKHSGDSWILISDRLSNLFRNIYEILDVQLPFKNHKHLQFEIGLGKGIFGDQVEFDKEDVVNKNDTINFLNTYLLKKYSDWHKITYKKSVMSSYVVFTEELFQELNPFDKEICDLIEYTYKEKENVERTEVLNVANLNKFISRAKCLEFLDLLGISENYGYDRIDKLYVPSTGFQEIKSSLEKNKILFLTGPSEYGKTYTSLKILWDYFIDGYTPVWIRGDEKIQRLDVRNRLQNIENELNAHHIFYFEDPFGKSEYEAEESIERELTTILEVAKNAEDAYIIITSKQSIFEELKSKNNYLMELKKYEKMLGIEGKPYDITSKKQILFNWAKLRECDWVENDDQRNLISEHLKYEFFTPLKIKEFCRKTYNTKDTEVLIKWLKHASEETSINFANEVKGMSDDKKLFLSFLFISPSFEEEFIKKTYVEMLEELSIETAWNFESIIEFFASDKVEIYCNRIRFFHSSYYRSLLYLLSENGQLTSFSKNVFSKLLLKLSTKNKATKYVIRTIGDNYNNLSEEIQNLLFDFAKKDGNIKFVAGTIAYNYNNLPRRPRHLLFNLARDKKASRYVGESILRNFNKLPEDVQNLIFEFVENEEIGGYVVRSITENYSDLPPKIQGLLIKAHKEGKFEEQIARGISENFKILPKNIQDLLYELADDEDKSVHVAKAVADKFENLPKEAREKLILKLHGKRKNDVHVARAIIRNFETVPDRIQFLIFEMIENNETAEYISPIILSNLNKLPEDVAQDILFELTRKDIAVAHVLRAIFNNYYILSKDAQNLLFNILEKNKFDSAVTKILLDNYSKLPETGKKSLFKLLDEGKLNQKNTKSLKESKEYKNYRGLISMRFVET
;
A
#
# COMPACT_ATOMS: atom_id res chain seq x y z
N MET A 1 -56.76 17.68 33.22
CA MET A 1 -55.90 18.70 32.59
C MET A 1 -54.87 17.97 31.75
N ALA A 2 -55.04 17.95 30.43
CA ALA A 2 -53.98 17.49 29.53
C ALA A 2 -52.85 18.53 29.60
N LYS A 3 -51.62 18.09 29.87
CA LYS A 3 -50.42 18.93 29.70
C LYS A 3 -50.43 19.38 28.24
N MET A 4 -50.63 20.68 28.00
CA MET A 4 -50.33 21.27 26.69
C MET A 4 -48.86 20.98 26.41
N SER A 5 -48.58 20.30 25.31
CA SER A 5 -47.21 20.11 24.85
C SER A 5 -46.66 21.44 24.37
N GLU A 6 -45.49 21.79 24.87
CA GLU A 6 -44.72 22.96 24.49
C GLU A 6 -43.77 22.56 23.36
N LYS A 7 -43.71 23.37 22.31
CA LYS A 7 -42.83 23.18 21.16
C LYS A 7 -41.91 24.37 20.99
N GLU A 8 -40.67 24.08 20.63
CA GLU A 8 -39.61 25.05 20.48
C GLU A 8 -39.46 25.49 19.02
N TYR A 9 -39.26 26.78 18.81
CA TYR A 9 -39.16 27.40 17.51
C TYR A 9 -37.96 28.35 17.44
N TYR A 10 -37.46 28.54 16.22
CA TYR A 10 -36.36 29.45 15.92
C TYR A 10 -36.91 30.83 15.59
N LEU A 11 -36.32 31.85 16.21
CA LEU A 11 -36.78 33.23 16.12
C LEU A 11 -35.68 34.11 15.51
N ALA A 12 -36.10 35.04 14.66
CA ALA A 12 -35.28 36.20 14.31
C ALA A 12 -36.03 37.49 14.61
N TYR A 13 -35.38 38.40 15.32
CA TYR A 13 -35.75 39.81 15.37
C TYR A 13 -34.93 40.55 14.31
N ILE A 14 -35.59 41.31 13.45
CA ILE A 14 -34.98 41.95 12.29
C ILE A 14 -35.39 43.41 12.29
N ASP A 15 -34.42 44.30 12.32
CA ASP A 15 -34.63 45.75 12.34
C ASP A 15 -33.79 46.43 11.24
N ILE A 16 -34.29 47.51 10.65
CA ILE A 16 -33.55 48.26 9.63
C ILE A 16 -32.56 49.20 10.32
N LEU A 17 -31.27 48.92 10.14
CA LEU A 17 -30.19 49.70 10.75
C LEU A 17 -30.24 51.15 10.23
N GLY A 18 -30.47 52.09 11.15
CA GLY A 18 -30.50 53.51 10.85
C GLY A 18 -31.69 53.96 9.99
N PHE A 19 -32.84 53.26 10.09
CA PHE A 19 -34.06 53.49 9.31
C PHE A 19 -34.36 54.96 8.96
N ASP A 20 -34.50 55.82 9.97
CA ASP A 20 -34.82 57.24 9.76
C ASP A 20 -33.69 58.01 9.08
N LYS A 21 -32.44 57.75 9.49
CA LYS A 21 -31.27 58.45 8.96
C LYS A 21 -30.99 58.07 7.51
N LEU A 22 -31.06 56.78 7.18
CA LEU A 22 -30.90 56.28 5.82
C LEU A 22 -32.00 56.84 4.90
N ALA A 23 -33.24 56.92 5.38
CA ALA A 23 -34.32 57.52 4.61
C ALA A 23 -34.12 59.02 4.36
N GLN A 24 -33.52 59.76 5.30
CA GLN A 24 -33.14 61.17 5.10
C GLN A 24 -32.01 61.29 4.06
N GLU A 25 -30.95 60.49 4.18
CA GLU A 25 -29.82 60.48 3.23
C GLU A 25 -30.31 60.19 1.79
N ILE A 26 -31.14 59.17 1.59
CA ILE A 26 -31.71 58.87 0.26
C ILE A 26 -32.69 59.96 -0.20
N SER A 27 -33.47 60.56 0.70
CA SER A 27 -34.41 61.64 0.39
C SER A 27 -33.68 62.86 -0.20
N GLU A 28 -32.52 63.21 0.37
CA GLU A 28 -31.64 64.28 -0.12
C GLU A 28 -31.07 63.97 -1.52
N GLU A 29 -30.71 62.72 -1.80
CA GLU A 29 -30.16 62.31 -3.10
C GLU A 29 -31.20 62.11 -4.21
N SER A 30 -32.42 61.67 -3.86
CA SER A 30 -33.44 61.20 -4.82
C SER A 30 -34.60 62.18 -5.03
N ASN A 31 -34.62 63.31 -4.31
CA ASN A 31 -35.70 64.31 -4.34
C ASN A 31 -37.09 63.73 -4.02
N LEU A 32 -37.13 62.63 -3.26
CA LEU A 32 -38.33 62.02 -2.68
C LEU A 32 -38.46 62.45 -1.23
N SER A 33 -39.67 62.44 -0.65
CA SER A 33 -39.80 62.68 0.79
C SER A 33 -39.29 61.49 1.60
N SER A 34 -38.65 61.76 2.74
CA SER A 34 -38.19 60.71 3.67
C SER A 34 -39.32 59.74 4.06
N ASP A 35 -40.56 60.22 4.26
CA ASP A 35 -41.74 59.38 4.52
C ASP A 35 -42.03 58.40 3.39
N PHE A 36 -41.85 58.82 2.14
CA PHE A 36 -42.06 57.96 0.98
C PHE A 36 -40.96 56.91 0.87
N VAL A 37 -39.71 57.28 1.11
CA VAL A 37 -38.57 56.34 1.16
C VAL A 37 -38.78 55.28 2.25
N ARG A 38 -39.19 55.68 3.46
CA ARG A 38 -39.51 54.75 4.56
C ARG A 38 -40.61 53.75 4.19
N LYS A 39 -41.67 54.22 3.51
CA LYS A 39 -42.73 53.33 3.00
C LYS A 39 -42.20 52.32 1.98
N ILE A 40 -41.24 52.70 1.13
CA ILE A 40 -40.60 51.78 0.20
C ILE A 40 -39.85 50.69 0.97
N PHE A 41 -39.01 51.06 1.95
CA PHE A 41 -38.26 50.09 2.74
C PHE A 41 -39.16 49.04 3.40
N VAL A 42 -40.19 49.51 4.12
CA VAL A 42 -41.17 48.66 4.81
C VAL A 42 -41.89 47.75 3.82
N LYS A 43 -42.38 48.31 2.71
CA LYS A 43 -43.11 47.55 1.69
C LYS A 43 -42.24 46.46 1.08
N THR A 44 -40.99 46.75 0.73
CA THR A 44 -40.08 45.77 0.13
C THR A 44 -39.81 44.60 1.07
N ILE A 45 -39.65 44.85 2.37
CA ILE A 45 -39.46 43.79 3.36
C ILE A 45 -40.74 43.00 3.59
N GLU A 46 -41.89 43.66 3.71
CA GLU A 46 -43.19 42.98 3.88
C GLU A 46 -43.50 42.07 2.68
N GLU A 47 -43.24 42.52 1.44
CA GLU A 47 -43.38 41.70 0.23
C GLU A 47 -42.45 40.47 0.24
N LYS A 48 -41.20 40.65 0.69
CA LYS A 48 -40.26 39.55 0.85
C LYS A 48 -40.72 38.55 1.92
N MET A 49 -41.18 39.03 3.07
CA MET A 49 -41.71 38.19 4.14
C MET A 49 -42.97 37.41 3.74
N CYS A 50 -43.91 38.05 3.03
CA CYS A 50 -45.06 37.39 2.41
C CYS A 50 -44.62 36.24 1.52
N THR A 51 -43.66 36.50 0.63
CA THR A 51 -43.12 35.49 -0.30
C THR A 51 -42.54 34.29 0.47
N LEU A 52 -41.75 34.54 1.53
CA LEU A 52 -41.19 33.47 2.37
C LEU A 52 -42.27 32.64 3.07
N LYS A 53 -43.37 33.28 3.52
CA LYS A 53 -44.52 32.59 4.15
C LYS A 53 -45.28 31.73 3.12
N GLU A 54 -45.54 32.26 1.93
CA GLU A 54 -46.22 31.54 0.84
C GLU A 54 -45.44 30.31 0.36
N GLN A 55 -44.10 30.42 0.33
CA GLN A 55 -43.19 29.31 0.04
C GLN A 55 -43.07 28.30 1.19
N LYS A 56 -43.76 28.53 2.33
CA LYS A 56 -43.69 27.71 3.56
C LYS A 56 -42.27 27.59 4.13
N ARG A 57 -41.41 28.58 3.90
CA ARG A 57 -40.03 28.62 4.43
C ARG A 57 -39.96 29.24 5.81
N ILE A 58 -40.97 30.02 6.16
CA ILE A 58 -41.26 30.47 7.52
C ILE A 58 -42.65 30.00 7.90
N LEU A 59 -42.90 29.84 9.20
CA LEU A 59 -44.23 29.55 9.70
C LEU A 59 -45.09 30.81 9.66
N THR A 60 -44.53 31.91 10.14
CA THR A 60 -45.16 33.23 10.12
C THR A 60 -44.10 34.32 10.29
N TYR A 61 -44.54 35.56 10.12
CA TYR A 61 -43.83 36.73 10.58
C TYR A 61 -44.84 37.73 11.17
N GLN A 62 -44.39 38.56 12.10
CA GLN A 62 -45.19 39.63 12.68
C GLN A 62 -44.38 40.94 12.69
N LYS A 63 -45.04 42.03 12.33
CA LYS A 63 -44.47 43.36 12.46
C LYS A 63 -44.48 43.80 13.93
N HIS A 64 -43.34 44.23 14.45
CA HIS A 64 -43.18 44.64 15.85
C HIS A 64 -43.23 46.15 16.01
N SER A 65 -42.44 46.90 15.23
CA SER A 65 -42.47 48.36 15.13
C SER A 65 -42.59 48.81 13.67
N GLY A 66 -42.49 50.13 13.41
CA GLY A 66 -42.56 50.68 12.06
C GLY A 66 -41.56 50.02 11.08
N ASP A 67 -40.39 49.64 11.59
CA ASP A 67 -39.18 49.21 10.89
C ASP A 67 -38.61 47.85 11.33
N SER A 68 -39.32 47.14 12.23
CA SER A 68 -38.87 45.84 12.73
C SER A 68 -39.91 44.73 12.60
N TRP A 69 -39.40 43.51 12.41
CA TRP A 69 -40.19 42.29 12.23
C TRP A 69 -39.62 41.16 13.07
N ILE A 70 -40.51 40.23 13.41
CA ILE A 70 -40.18 38.98 14.05
C ILE A 70 -40.57 37.85 13.12
N LEU A 71 -39.60 36.98 12.84
CA LEU A 71 -39.73 35.85 11.93
C LEU A 71 -39.64 34.56 12.74
N ILE A 72 -40.57 33.63 12.49
CA ILE A 72 -40.65 32.35 13.20
C ILE A 72 -40.42 31.21 12.20
N SER A 73 -39.48 30.33 12.52
CA SER A 73 -39.15 29.13 11.75
C SER A 73 -39.15 27.87 12.60
N ASP A 74 -39.51 26.74 12.00
CA ASP A 74 -39.46 25.41 12.61
C ASP A 74 -38.10 24.73 12.47
N ARG A 75 -37.21 25.25 11.62
CA ARG A 75 -35.90 24.66 11.31
C ARG A 75 -34.80 25.71 11.30
N LEU A 76 -33.67 25.40 11.92
CA LEU A 76 -32.49 26.27 11.91
C LEU A 76 -31.98 26.57 10.50
N SER A 77 -31.98 25.57 9.60
CA SER A 77 -31.57 25.76 8.21
C SER A 77 -32.45 26.79 7.48
N ASN A 78 -33.75 26.80 7.76
CA ASN A 78 -34.67 27.78 7.20
C ASN A 78 -34.37 29.18 7.75
N LEU A 79 -34.10 29.30 9.06
CA LEU A 79 -33.66 30.57 9.65
C LEU A 79 -32.46 31.16 8.89
N PHE A 80 -31.38 30.39 8.68
CA PHE A 80 -30.20 30.86 7.94
C PHE A 80 -30.52 31.33 6.51
N ARG A 81 -31.30 30.53 5.76
CA ARG A 81 -31.72 30.86 4.40
C ARG A 81 -32.53 32.16 4.35
N ASN A 82 -33.52 32.27 5.22
CA ASN A 82 -34.43 33.40 5.24
C ASN A 82 -33.71 34.69 5.60
N ILE A 83 -32.77 34.64 6.57
CA ILE A 83 -31.95 35.80 6.93
C ILE A 83 -31.05 36.23 5.76
N TYR A 84 -30.43 35.28 5.06
CA TYR A 84 -29.64 35.61 3.86
C TYR A 84 -30.48 36.32 2.79
N GLU A 85 -31.70 35.81 2.53
CA GLU A 85 -32.60 36.43 1.57
C GLU A 85 -33.11 37.81 1.96
N ILE A 86 -33.15 38.10 3.26
CA ILE A 86 -33.52 39.42 3.78
C ILE A 86 -32.33 40.38 3.66
N LEU A 87 -31.11 39.91 3.95
CA LEU A 87 -29.88 40.67 3.77
C LEU A 87 -29.63 41.04 2.29
N ASP A 88 -30.11 40.24 1.34
CA ASP A 88 -29.97 40.46 -0.10
C ASP A 88 -31.11 41.29 -0.74
N VAL A 89 -32.05 41.80 0.06
CA VAL A 89 -33.17 42.61 -0.46
C VAL A 89 -32.64 43.83 -1.21
N GLN A 90 -32.99 43.92 -2.49
CA GLN A 90 -32.60 45.02 -3.36
C GLN A 90 -33.58 46.19 -3.28
N LEU A 91 -33.00 47.39 -3.23
CA LEU A 91 -33.73 48.65 -3.28
C LEU A 91 -33.68 49.25 -4.68
N PRO A 92 -34.70 50.04 -5.07
CA PRO A 92 -34.74 50.72 -6.36
C PRO A 92 -33.78 51.93 -6.46
N PHE A 93 -32.88 52.13 -5.50
CA PHE A 93 -32.01 53.30 -5.42
C PHE A 93 -30.59 52.97 -5.89
N LYS A 94 -30.08 53.76 -6.84
CA LYS A 94 -28.81 53.50 -7.54
C LYS A 94 -27.58 53.45 -6.61
N ASN A 95 -27.53 54.34 -5.62
CA ASN A 95 -26.42 54.46 -4.67
C ASN A 95 -26.61 53.60 -3.40
N HIS A 96 -27.82 53.12 -3.17
CA HIS A 96 -28.20 52.34 -1.98
C HIS A 96 -28.91 51.08 -2.43
N LYS A 97 -28.15 50.13 -2.98
CA LYS A 97 -28.71 48.92 -3.58
C LYS A 97 -29.30 47.95 -2.56
N HIS A 98 -28.86 47.98 -1.31
CA HIS A 98 -29.27 47.05 -0.26
C HIS A 98 -29.54 47.76 1.07
N LEU A 99 -30.49 47.23 1.84
CA LEU A 99 -30.73 47.66 3.22
C LEU A 99 -29.67 47.08 4.17
N GLN A 100 -29.42 47.79 5.26
CA GLN A 100 -28.60 47.31 6.38
C GLN A 100 -29.52 46.92 7.53
N PHE A 101 -29.16 45.87 8.27
CA PHE A 101 -30.03 45.28 9.30
C PHE A 101 -29.33 45.00 10.62
N GLU A 102 -30.07 45.15 11.71
CA GLU A 102 -29.72 44.63 13.03
C GLU A 102 -30.54 43.35 13.26
N ILE A 103 -29.88 42.19 13.36
CA ILE A 103 -30.58 40.90 13.40
C ILE A 103 -30.19 40.13 14.66
N GLY A 104 -31.18 39.83 15.50
CA GLY A 104 -31.04 38.99 16.69
C GLY A 104 -31.64 37.60 16.45
N LEU A 105 -30.87 36.54 16.65
CA LEU A 105 -31.31 35.15 16.45
C LEU A 105 -31.40 34.40 17.78
N GLY A 106 -32.52 33.73 18.02
CA GLY A 106 -32.74 32.99 19.26
C GLY A 106 -33.82 31.93 19.16
N LYS A 107 -34.30 31.51 20.33
CA LYS A 107 -35.24 30.42 20.48
C LYS A 107 -36.41 30.78 21.39
N GLY A 108 -37.60 30.35 21.01
CA GLY A 108 -38.81 30.58 21.81
C GLY A 108 -39.62 29.31 21.95
N ILE A 109 -40.18 29.11 23.14
CA ILE A 109 -41.13 28.03 23.43
C ILE A 109 -42.55 28.57 23.24
N PHE A 110 -43.37 27.84 22.48
CA PHE A 110 -44.76 28.16 22.21
C PHE A 110 -45.63 26.91 22.44
N GLY A 111 -46.90 27.06 22.81
CA GLY A 111 -47.81 25.91 22.99
C GLY A 111 -48.21 25.23 21.67
N ASP A 112 -48.46 23.92 21.69
CA ASP A 112 -48.78 23.11 20.49
C ASP A 112 -50.04 23.54 19.70
N GLN A 113 -50.91 24.38 20.28
CA GLN A 113 -52.10 24.93 19.64
C GLN A 113 -51.98 26.43 19.31
N VAL A 114 -50.77 26.97 19.24
CA VAL A 114 -50.57 28.38 18.91
C VAL A 114 -50.94 28.63 17.45
N GLU A 115 -52.12 29.23 17.24
CA GLU A 115 -52.48 29.91 15.99
C GLU A 115 -51.62 31.17 15.88
N PHE A 116 -50.57 31.09 15.07
CA PHE A 116 -49.62 32.17 14.78
C PHE A 116 -50.23 33.38 14.05
N ASP A 117 -51.53 33.36 13.76
CA ASP A 117 -52.28 34.45 13.09
C ASP A 117 -52.93 35.43 14.09
N LYS A 118 -52.73 35.28 15.41
CA LYS A 118 -53.20 36.24 16.42
C LYS A 118 -52.10 37.24 16.80
N GLU A 119 -52.42 38.54 16.75
CA GLU A 119 -51.53 39.69 17.04
C GLU A 119 -50.83 39.65 18.42
N ASP A 120 -51.21 38.74 19.32
CA ASP A 120 -50.77 38.68 20.72
C ASP A 120 -49.68 37.63 21.05
N VAL A 121 -49.31 36.74 20.12
CA VAL A 121 -48.38 35.62 20.39
C VAL A 121 -46.94 36.10 20.63
N VAL A 122 -46.58 37.24 20.05
CA VAL A 122 -45.19 37.71 19.88
C VAL A 122 -44.81 38.79 20.91
N ASN A 123 -45.75 39.67 21.28
CA ASN A 123 -45.49 40.76 22.25
C ASN A 123 -45.39 40.31 23.72
N LYS A 124 -45.66 39.03 24.01
CA LYS A 124 -45.56 38.44 25.37
C LYS A 124 -44.40 37.45 25.53
N ASN A 125 -43.55 37.28 24.51
CA ASN A 125 -42.45 36.32 24.56
C ASN A 125 -41.17 36.98 25.10
N ASP A 126 -40.66 36.46 26.21
CA ASP A 126 -39.45 36.98 26.87
C ASP A 126 -38.22 36.94 25.96
N THR A 127 -38.09 35.94 25.07
CA THR A 127 -36.96 35.86 24.14
C THR A 127 -36.99 37.00 23.12
N ILE A 128 -38.16 37.39 22.63
CA ILE A 128 -38.28 38.50 21.67
C ILE A 128 -37.86 39.81 22.33
N ASN A 129 -38.34 40.04 23.56
CA ASN A 129 -37.94 41.19 24.35
C ASN A 129 -36.43 41.16 24.60
N PHE A 130 -35.84 40.00 24.90
CA PHE A 130 -34.41 39.83 25.08
C PHE A 130 -33.61 40.14 23.80
N LEU A 131 -34.03 39.62 22.65
CA LEU A 131 -33.36 39.86 21.36
C LEU A 131 -33.32 41.36 21.03
N ASN A 132 -34.47 42.03 21.11
CA ASN A 132 -34.60 43.45 20.80
C ASN A 132 -33.88 44.34 21.84
N THR A 133 -34.33 44.27 23.09
CA THR A 133 -33.99 45.28 24.10
C THR A 133 -32.64 45.07 24.76
N TYR A 134 -32.12 43.83 24.73
CA TYR A 134 -30.89 43.44 25.42
C TYR A 134 -29.78 43.06 24.45
N LEU A 135 -29.99 42.05 23.60
CA LEU A 135 -28.93 41.46 22.80
C LEU A 135 -28.36 42.43 21.76
N LEU A 136 -29.22 43.01 20.91
CA LEU A 136 -28.79 43.95 19.87
C LEU A 136 -28.20 45.24 20.46
N LYS A 137 -28.85 45.77 21.49
CA LYS A 137 -28.37 46.96 22.20
C LYS A 137 -26.96 46.77 22.75
N LYS A 138 -26.66 45.61 23.36
CA LYS A 138 -25.32 45.31 23.88
C LYS A 138 -24.24 45.31 22.81
N TYR A 139 -24.53 44.71 21.66
CA TYR A 139 -23.58 44.74 20.55
C TYR A 139 -23.34 46.17 20.04
N SER A 140 -24.41 46.96 19.87
CA SER A 140 -24.32 48.35 19.45
C SER A 140 -23.51 49.21 20.44
N ASP A 141 -23.75 49.03 21.75
CA ASP A 141 -23.01 49.71 22.81
C ASP A 141 -21.53 49.29 22.83
N TRP A 142 -21.24 47.98 22.73
CA TRP A 142 -19.89 47.45 22.61
C TRP A 142 -19.15 48.05 21.41
N HIS A 143 -19.78 48.08 20.23
CA HIS A 143 -19.18 48.60 19.01
C HIS A 143 -18.87 50.10 19.15
N LYS A 144 -19.82 50.86 19.71
CA LYS A 144 -19.66 52.29 19.96
C LYS A 144 -18.51 52.58 20.93
N ILE A 145 -18.35 51.80 21.98
CA ILE A 145 -17.25 51.93 22.93
C ILE A 145 -15.91 51.58 22.26
N THR A 146 -15.87 50.46 21.53
CA THR A 146 -14.64 49.92 20.93
C THR A 146 -14.13 50.78 19.79
N TYR A 147 -15.01 51.20 18.88
CA TYR A 147 -14.64 51.91 17.65
C TYR A 147 -14.95 53.42 17.67
N LYS A 148 -15.55 53.93 18.76
CA LYS A 148 -16.00 55.32 18.89
C LYS A 148 -16.96 55.77 17.78
N LYS A 149 -17.67 54.83 17.17
CA LYS A 149 -18.61 55.05 16.05
C LYS A 149 -19.80 54.10 16.16
N SER A 150 -20.97 54.54 15.70
CA SER A 150 -22.13 53.67 15.54
C SER A 150 -21.88 52.60 14.49
N VAL A 151 -22.61 51.49 14.59
CA VAL A 151 -22.60 50.43 13.57
C VAL A 151 -23.19 51.00 12.27
N MET A 152 -22.54 50.73 11.14
CA MET A 152 -22.94 51.24 9.81
C MET A 152 -23.24 50.12 8.80
N SER A 153 -23.06 48.86 9.19
CA SER A 153 -23.26 47.68 8.34
C SER A 153 -24.08 46.63 9.05
N SER A 154 -24.76 45.79 8.29
CA SER A 154 -25.56 44.68 8.85
C SER A 154 -24.76 43.82 9.80
N TYR A 155 -25.42 43.35 10.86
CA TYR A 155 -24.85 42.40 11.81
C TYR A 155 -25.91 41.42 12.32
N VAL A 156 -25.44 40.23 12.67
CA VAL A 156 -26.28 39.14 13.17
C VAL A 156 -25.72 38.67 14.51
N VAL A 157 -26.53 38.66 15.56
CA VAL A 157 -26.14 38.24 16.91
C VAL A 157 -26.97 37.05 17.35
N PHE A 158 -26.31 36.01 17.88
CA PHE A 158 -26.95 34.82 18.41
C PHE A 158 -27.09 34.92 19.92
N THR A 159 -28.24 34.45 20.43
CA THR A 159 -28.35 34.04 21.84
C THR A 159 -27.40 32.90 22.14
N GLU A 160 -26.95 32.80 23.40
CA GLU A 160 -26.08 31.70 23.84
C GLU A 160 -26.74 30.33 23.63
N GLU A 161 -28.03 30.22 23.94
CA GLU A 161 -28.82 29.00 23.77
C GLU A 161 -28.80 28.52 22.31
N LEU A 162 -29.08 29.41 21.35
CA LEU A 162 -29.04 29.06 19.94
C LEU A 162 -27.62 28.75 19.45
N PHE A 163 -26.61 29.48 19.94
CA PHE A 163 -25.22 29.25 19.59
C PHE A 163 -24.76 27.84 19.97
N GLN A 164 -25.17 27.34 21.14
CA GLN A 164 -24.78 26.00 21.60
C GLN A 164 -25.32 24.86 20.73
N GLU A 165 -26.42 25.07 20.00
CA GLU A 165 -26.98 24.08 19.08
C GLU A 165 -26.38 24.06 17.69
N LEU A 166 -25.59 25.07 17.35
CA LEU A 166 -24.84 25.07 16.10
C LEU A 166 -23.85 23.89 16.10
N ASN A 167 -23.79 23.15 14.99
CA ASN A 167 -22.73 22.16 14.83
C ASN A 167 -21.34 22.85 14.86
N PRO A 168 -20.25 22.11 15.10
CA PRO A 168 -18.94 22.73 15.28
C PRO A 168 -18.44 23.59 14.12
N PHE A 169 -18.87 23.34 12.87
CA PHE A 169 -18.52 24.19 11.73
C PHE A 169 -19.44 25.42 11.60
N ASP A 170 -20.66 25.37 12.11
CA ASP A 170 -21.57 26.53 12.16
C ASP A 170 -21.19 27.46 13.32
N LYS A 171 -20.63 26.93 14.43
CA LYS A 171 -20.03 27.74 15.50
C LYS A 171 -18.89 28.63 14.99
N GLU A 172 -18.08 28.17 14.03
CA GLU A 172 -16.99 28.93 13.40
C GLU A 172 -17.47 30.18 12.60
N ILE A 173 -18.76 30.27 12.32
CA ILE A 173 -19.36 31.45 11.69
C ILE A 173 -19.36 32.63 12.66
N CYS A 174 -19.42 32.36 13.97
CA CYS A 174 -19.48 33.39 14.99
C CYS A 174 -18.09 33.75 15.50
N ASP A 175 -17.86 35.05 15.71
CA ASP A 175 -16.75 35.58 16.48
C ASP A 175 -17.26 35.84 17.92
N LEU A 176 -16.49 35.40 18.92
CA LEU A 176 -16.80 35.59 20.33
C LEU A 176 -16.31 36.96 20.78
N ILE A 177 -17.22 37.79 21.25
CA ILE A 177 -16.91 39.16 21.67
C ILE A 177 -17.12 39.29 23.17
N GLU A 178 -16.06 39.60 23.91
CA GLU A 178 -16.14 39.94 25.33
C GLU A 178 -16.54 41.41 25.48
N TYR A 179 -17.71 41.66 26.08
CA TYR A 179 -18.21 42.98 26.38
C TYR A 179 -18.22 43.21 27.89
N THR A 180 -17.34 44.11 28.35
CA THR A 180 -17.29 44.54 29.75
C THR A 180 -18.03 45.87 29.92
N TYR A 181 -19.01 45.91 30.82
CA TYR A 181 -19.82 47.09 31.10
C TYR A 181 -20.05 47.27 32.60
N LYS A 182 -20.33 48.51 33.01
CA LYS A 182 -20.66 48.85 34.40
C LYS A 182 -22.15 48.71 34.62
N GLU A 183 -22.56 47.71 35.40
CA GLU A 183 -23.97 47.50 35.77
C GLU A 183 -24.41 48.47 36.89
N LYS A 184 -23.48 48.81 37.79
CA LYS A 184 -23.63 49.79 38.89
C LYS A 184 -22.30 50.51 39.13
N GLU A 185 -22.27 51.60 39.92
CA GLU A 185 -21.10 52.47 40.13
C GLU A 185 -19.78 51.72 40.47
N ASN A 186 -19.84 50.51 41.04
CA ASN A 186 -18.67 49.70 41.39
C ASN A 186 -18.74 48.21 40.95
N VAL A 187 -19.57 47.84 39.98
CA VAL A 187 -19.67 46.44 39.50
C VAL A 187 -19.48 46.40 37.98
N GLU A 188 -18.35 45.86 37.55
CA GLU A 188 -18.09 45.49 36.17
C GLU A 188 -18.56 44.06 35.91
N ARG A 189 -19.32 43.87 34.83
CA ARG A 189 -19.69 42.56 34.33
C ARG A 189 -19.12 42.39 32.93
N THR A 190 -18.59 41.21 32.66
CA THR A 190 -18.15 40.78 31.33
C THR A 190 -19.12 39.72 30.84
N GLU A 191 -19.63 39.91 29.63
CA GLU A 191 -20.47 38.94 28.94
C GLU A 191 -19.90 38.62 27.56
N VAL A 192 -20.22 37.44 27.05
CA VAL A 192 -19.81 37.00 25.72
C VAL A 192 -20.98 37.15 24.76
N LEU A 193 -20.74 37.84 23.64
CA LEU A 193 -21.68 37.97 22.53
C LEU A 193 -21.22 37.09 21.38
N ASN A 194 -22.14 36.30 20.82
CA ASN A 194 -21.90 35.44 19.67
C ASN A 194 -22.31 36.18 18.39
N VAL A 195 -21.36 36.82 17.70
CA VAL A 195 -21.66 37.68 16.55
C VAL A 195 -21.23 37.01 15.25
N ALA A 196 -22.13 36.88 14.29
CA ALA A 196 -21.84 36.25 13.03
C ALA A 196 -20.85 37.08 12.19
N ASN A 197 -19.79 36.45 11.73
CA ASN A 197 -19.04 36.95 10.59
C ASN A 197 -19.92 36.84 9.34
N LEU A 198 -20.38 37.99 8.84
CA LEU A 198 -21.40 38.04 7.78
C LEU A 198 -20.99 37.28 6.51
N ASN A 199 -19.70 37.31 6.13
CA ASN A 199 -19.21 36.57 4.96
C ASN A 199 -19.31 35.05 5.16
N LYS A 200 -18.93 34.55 6.36
CA LYS A 200 -19.08 33.12 6.69
C LYS A 200 -20.55 32.72 6.79
N PHE A 201 -21.41 33.60 7.33
CA PHE A 201 -22.85 33.37 7.43
C PHE A 201 -23.49 33.26 6.04
N ILE A 202 -23.20 34.20 5.14
CA ILE A 202 -23.66 34.18 3.75
C ILE A 202 -23.16 32.93 3.03
N SER A 203 -21.87 32.57 3.20
CA SER A 203 -21.32 31.34 2.60
C SER A 203 -22.07 30.09 3.07
N ARG A 204 -22.47 30.02 4.35
CA ARG A 204 -23.27 28.92 4.89
C ARG A 204 -24.68 28.91 4.30
N ALA A 205 -25.34 30.06 4.23
CA ALA A 205 -26.67 30.17 3.64
C ALA A 205 -26.70 29.76 2.16
N LYS A 206 -25.70 30.20 1.38
CA LYS A 206 -25.51 29.76 -0.01
C LYS A 206 -25.34 28.24 -0.13
N CYS A 207 -24.64 27.62 0.82
CA CYS A 207 -24.50 26.17 0.86
C CYS A 207 -25.85 25.46 1.04
N LEU A 208 -26.74 26.01 1.89
CA LEU A 208 -28.08 25.48 2.07
C LEU A 208 -28.95 25.66 0.82
N GLU A 209 -28.86 26.81 0.15
CA GLU A 209 -29.54 27.09 -1.13
C GLU A 209 -29.09 26.12 -2.23
N PHE A 210 -27.78 25.89 -2.34
CA PHE A 210 -27.21 24.90 -3.27
C PHE A 210 -27.82 23.50 -3.08
N LEU A 211 -27.96 23.05 -1.82
CA LEU A 211 -28.54 21.75 -1.52
C LEU A 211 -30.05 21.67 -1.82
N ASP A 212 -30.75 22.81 -1.71
CA ASP A 212 -32.17 22.92 -2.10
C ASP A 212 -32.32 22.74 -3.62
N LEU A 213 -31.49 23.42 -4.41
CA LEU A 213 -31.48 23.29 -5.88
C LEU A 213 -31.21 21.86 -6.34
N LEU A 214 -30.38 21.13 -5.59
CA LEU A 214 -30.09 19.71 -5.85
C LEU A 214 -31.15 18.74 -5.30
N GLY A 215 -32.17 19.23 -4.58
CA GLY A 215 -33.22 18.38 -3.99
C GLY A 215 -32.75 17.48 -2.84
N ILE A 216 -31.70 17.88 -2.12
CA ILE A 216 -31.04 17.08 -1.06
C ILE A 216 -30.88 17.84 0.26
N SER A 217 -31.75 18.82 0.49
CA SER A 217 -31.71 19.77 1.62
C SER A 217 -31.74 19.14 3.02
N GLU A 218 -32.18 17.89 3.14
CA GLU A 218 -32.20 17.12 4.40
C GLU A 218 -31.04 16.10 4.52
N ASN A 219 -30.12 16.08 3.55
CA ASN A 219 -29.01 15.13 3.55
C ASN A 219 -27.79 15.67 4.32
N TYR A 220 -27.72 15.32 5.61
CA TYR A 220 -26.57 15.61 6.48
C TYR A 220 -25.21 15.15 5.92
N GLY A 221 -25.19 14.27 4.91
CA GLY A 221 -23.97 13.82 4.24
C GLY A 221 -23.27 14.92 3.43
N TYR A 222 -24.00 15.92 2.94
CA TYR A 222 -23.47 16.95 2.04
C TYR A 222 -23.62 18.37 2.58
N ASP A 223 -24.22 18.52 3.76
CA ASP A 223 -24.60 19.79 4.39
C ASP A 223 -23.46 20.82 4.47
N ARG A 224 -22.22 20.34 4.64
CA ARG A 224 -21.02 21.18 4.69
C ARG A 224 -20.03 20.81 3.59
N ILE A 225 -20.48 20.68 2.34
CA ILE A 225 -19.58 20.37 1.21
C ILE A 225 -18.42 21.38 1.10
N ASP A 226 -18.64 22.62 1.55
CA ASP A 226 -17.66 23.70 1.66
C ASP A 226 -16.51 23.40 2.65
N LYS A 227 -16.73 22.55 3.66
CA LYS A 227 -15.74 22.18 4.69
C LYS A 227 -15.32 20.72 4.66
N LEU A 228 -16.23 19.82 4.29
CA LEU A 228 -16.02 18.38 4.32
C LEU A 228 -15.16 17.89 3.16
N TYR A 229 -15.24 18.54 2.00
CA TYR A 229 -14.49 18.14 0.84
C TYR A 229 -12.99 18.42 1.03
N VAL A 230 -12.18 17.39 0.84
CA VAL A 230 -10.72 17.50 0.76
C VAL A 230 -10.33 17.21 -0.69
N PRO A 231 -9.64 18.13 -1.38
CA PRO A 231 -9.23 17.90 -2.76
C PRO A 231 -8.34 16.67 -2.91
N SER A 232 -8.65 15.81 -3.89
CA SER A 232 -7.80 14.69 -4.28
C SER A 232 -6.57 15.17 -5.05
N THR A 233 -5.54 14.31 -5.11
CA THR A 233 -4.42 14.51 -6.04
C THR A 233 -4.96 14.60 -7.47
N GLY A 234 -4.68 15.70 -8.18
CA GLY A 234 -5.19 15.93 -9.54
C GLY A 234 -6.54 16.66 -9.64
N PHE A 235 -7.14 17.12 -8.54
CA PHE A 235 -8.41 17.86 -8.59
C PHE A 235 -8.39 19.08 -9.52
N GLN A 236 -7.28 19.83 -9.56
CA GLN A 236 -7.14 20.98 -10.47
C GLN A 236 -7.13 20.55 -11.94
N GLU A 237 -6.49 19.42 -12.27
CA GLU A 237 -6.49 18.89 -13.63
C GLU A 237 -7.87 18.43 -14.06
N ILE A 238 -8.67 17.88 -13.14
CA ILE A 238 -10.07 17.54 -13.37
C ILE A 238 -10.88 18.80 -13.72
N LYS A 239 -10.74 19.87 -12.92
CA LYS A 239 -11.44 21.14 -13.17
C LYS A 239 -11.04 21.77 -14.49
N SER A 240 -9.74 21.89 -14.77
CA SER A 240 -9.24 22.43 -16.05
C SER A 240 -9.66 21.59 -17.25
N SER A 241 -9.85 20.28 -17.09
CA SER A 241 -10.38 19.41 -18.15
C SER A 241 -11.84 19.73 -18.47
N LEU A 242 -12.66 19.95 -17.44
CA LEU A 242 -14.05 20.36 -17.62
C LEU A 242 -14.14 21.73 -18.30
N GLU A 243 -13.36 22.72 -17.83
CA GLU A 243 -13.31 24.07 -18.40
C GLU A 243 -12.90 24.04 -19.88
N LYS A 244 -11.89 23.23 -20.22
CA LYS A 244 -11.38 23.11 -21.59
C LYS A 244 -12.36 22.42 -22.54
N ASN A 245 -13.01 21.35 -22.07
CA ASN A 245 -13.77 20.45 -22.94
C ASN A 245 -15.30 20.62 -22.83
N LYS A 246 -15.79 21.39 -21.85
CA LYS A 246 -17.18 21.45 -21.36
C LYS A 246 -17.77 20.13 -20.84
N ILE A 247 -17.12 19.02 -21.13
CA ILE A 247 -17.55 17.66 -20.79
C ILE A 247 -16.43 16.98 -20.01
N LEU A 248 -16.81 16.32 -18.92
CA LEU A 248 -15.92 15.55 -18.07
C LEU A 248 -16.52 14.16 -17.82
N PHE A 249 -15.78 13.12 -18.21
CA PHE A 249 -16.01 11.77 -17.71
C PHE A 249 -15.11 11.53 -16.49
N LEU A 250 -15.68 11.61 -15.30
CA LEU A 250 -14.97 11.37 -14.05
C LEU A 250 -15.03 9.88 -13.70
N THR A 251 -13.93 9.18 -13.95
CA THR A 251 -13.83 7.73 -13.72
C THR A 251 -13.03 7.42 -12.45
N GLY A 252 -13.17 6.21 -11.94
CA GLY A 252 -12.36 5.74 -10.82
C GLY A 252 -13.02 4.69 -9.94
N PRO A 253 -12.28 4.17 -8.95
CA PRO A 253 -12.75 3.10 -8.07
C PRO A 253 -13.96 3.51 -7.20
N SER A 254 -14.68 2.52 -6.68
CA SER A 254 -15.79 2.74 -5.76
C SER A 254 -15.29 3.31 -4.42
N GLU A 255 -16.11 4.10 -3.73
CA GLU A 255 -15.81 4.66 -2.40
C GLU A 255 -14.74 5.77 -2.32
N TYR A 256 -14.09 6.13 -3.44
CA TYR A 256 -13.03 7.15 -3.48
C TYR A 256 -13.53 8.59 -3.71
N GLY A 257 -14.84 8.82 -3.67
CA GLY A 257 -15.38 10.18 -3.61
C GLY A 257 -15.67 10.85 -4.96
N LYS A 258 -15.91 10.08 -6.05
CA LYS A 258 -16.37 10.63 -7.34
C LYS A 258 -17.57 11.57 -7.18
N THR A 259 -18.62 11.12 -6.50
CA THR A 259 -19.82 11.92 -6.20
C THR A 259 -19.46 13.19 -5.42
N TYR A 260 -18.58 13.12 -4.41
CA TYR A 260 -18.14 14.30 -3.65
C TYR A 260 -17.34 15.28 -4.51
N THR A 261 -16.46 14.79 -5.39
CA THR A 261 -15.71 15.61 -6.34
C THR A 261 -16.65 16.30 -7.33
N SER A 262 -17.63 15.58 -7.90
CA SER A 262 -18.64 16.16 -8.78
C SER A 262 -19.47 17.23 -8.06
N LEU A 263 -19.96 16.95 -6.85
CA LEU A 263 -20.71 17.91 -6.04
C LEU A 263 -19.88 19.15 -5.67
N LYS A 264 -18.58 18.98 -5.41
CA LYS A 264 -17.68 20.12 -5.19
C LYS A 264 -17.54 20.98 -6.44
N ILE A 265 -17.44 20.37 -7.63
CA ILE A 265 -17.37 21.12 -8.89
C ILE A 265 -18.70 21.85 -9.13
N LEU A 266 -19.85 21.20 -8.92
CA LEU A 266 -21.17 21.87 -8.99
C LEU A 266 -21.24 23.06 -8.03
N TRP A 267 -20.73 22.90 -6.80
CA TRP A 267 -20.68 23.97 -5.81
C TRP A 267 -19.81 25.14 -6.27
N ASP A 268 -18.63 24.89 -6.82
CA ASP A 268 -17.74 25.94 -7.32
C ASP A 268 -18.42 26.73 -8.46
N TYR A 269 -19.05 26.04 -9.41
CA TYR A 269 -19.79 26.68 -10.50
C TYR A 269 -21.05 27.42 -10.01
N PHE A 270 -21.73 26.91 -8.99
CA PHE A 270 -22.84 27.63 -8.35
C PHE A 270 -22.39 28.97 -7.73
N ILE A 271 -21.22 28.98 -7.09
CA ILE A 271 -20.62 30.22 -6.59
C ILE A 271 -20.26 31.18 -7.73
N ASP A 272 -19.88 30.65 -8.89
CA ASP A 272 -19.61 31.42 -10.11
C ASP A 272 -20.90 31.83 -10.86
N GLY A 273 -22.08 31.50 -10.35
CA GLY A 273 -23.39 31.95 -10.85
C GLY A 273 -24.15 30.96 -11.74
N TYR A 274 -23.67 29.72 -11.88
CA TYR A 274 -24.34 28.68 -12.66
C TYR A 274 -25.46 28.00 -11.87
N THR A 275 -26.48 27.49 -12.56
CA THR A 275 -27.51 26.65 -11.97
C THR A 275 -27.04 25.18 -11.95
N PRO A 276 -26.85 24.56 -10.77
CA PRO A 276 -26.40 23.18 -10.68
C PRO A 276 -27.58 22.20 -10.80
N VAL A 277 -27.38 21.12 -11.57
CA VAL A 277 -28.37 20.06 -11.76
C VAL A 277 -27.72 18.71 -11.51
N TRP A 278 -28.25 17.93 -10.56
CA TRP A 278 -27.80 16.57 -10.29
C TRP A 278 -28.87 15.54 -10.66
N ILE A 279 -28.56 14.67 -11.62
CA ILE A 279 -29.36 13.51 -11.99
C ILE A 279 -28.76 12.28 -11.31
N ARG A 280 -29.43 11.82 -10.24
CA ARG A 280 -28.94 10.78 -9.33
C ARG A 280 -29.01 9.40 -9.96
N GLY A 281 -28.02 8.55 -9.67
CA GLY A 281 -27.89 7.20 -10.25
C GLY A 281 -27.76 6.07 -9.22
N ASP A 282 -28.20 6.31 -7.98
CA ASP A 282 -27.96 5.37 -6.87
C ASP A 282 -28.66 4.02 -7.10
N GLU A 283 -29.94 4.07 -7.48
CA GLU A 283 -30.79 2.90 -7.73
C GLU A 283 -30.93 2.60 -9.22
N LYS A 284 -31.27 1.35 -9.57
CA LYS A 284 -31.40 0.93 -10.98
C LYS A 284 -32.46 1.72 -11.74
N ILE A 285 -33.57 2.06 -11.09
CA ILE A 285 -34.65 2.88 -11.68
C ILE A 285 -34.16 4.32 -11.92
N GLN A 286 -33.41 4.88 -10.98
CA GLN A 286 -32.81 6.22 -11.14
C GLN A 286 -31.80 6.23 -12.29
N ARG A 287 -30.98 5.17 -12.45
CA ARG A 287 -30.07 5.07 -13.61
C ARG A 287 -30.79 5.00 -14.96
N LEU A 288 -31.99 4.43 -15.02
CA LEU A 288 -32.82 4.50 -16.23
C LEU A 288 -33.22 5.95 -16.54
N ASP A 289 -33.59 6.73 -15.52
CA ASP A 289 -33.87 8.17 -15.66
C ASP A 289 -32.62 8.95 -16.12
N VAL A 290 -31.45 8.69 -15.51
CA VAL A 290 -30.17 9.29 -15.94
C VAL A 290 -29.91 9.02 -17.42
N ARG A 291 -30.10 7.77 -17.87
CA ARG A 291 -29.93 7.36 -19.27
C ARG A 291 -30.91 8.06 -20.21
N ASN A 292 -32.20 8.11 -19.84
CA ASN A 292 -33.23 8.76 -20.63
C ASN A 292 -32.98 10.27 -20.79
N ARG A 293 -32.57 10.95 -19.71
CA ARG A 293 -32.23 12.39 -19.75
C ARG A 293 -30.95 12.65 -20.55
N LEU A 294 -29.96 11.75 -20.45
CA LEU A 294 -28.75 11.84 -21.26
C LEU A 294 -29.02 11.60 -22.75
N GLN A 295 -29.92 10.70 -23.13
CA GLN A 295 -30.36 10.54 -24.53
C GLN A 295 -31.04 11.80 -25.06
N ASN A 296 -31.85 12.46 -24.22
CA ASN A 296 -32.59 13.66 -24.58
C ASN A 296 -31.86 14.96 -24.20
N ILE A 297 -30.52 14.95 -24.23
CA ILE A 297 -29.69 16.04 -23.69
C ILE A 297 -30.02 17.42 -24.29
N GLU A 298 -30.46 17.47 -25.54
CA GLU A 298 -30.82 18.72 -26.23
C GLU A 298 -31.96 19.46 -25.50
N ASN A 299 -32.91 18.73 -24.92
CA ASN A 299 -34.01 19.31 -24.15
C ASN A 299 -33.61 19.68 -22.71
N GLU A 300 -32.48 19.18 -22.24
CA GLU A 300 -31.98 19.40 -20.88
C GLU A 300 -31.04 20.60 -20.79
N LEU A 301 -30.24 20.83 -21.84
CA LEU A 301 -29.19 21.84 -21.85
C LEU A 301 -29.75 23.25 -21.89
N ASN A 302 -29.56 23.97 -20.79
CA ASN A 302 -29.85 25.38 -20.66
C ASN A 302 -28.55 26.16 -20.47
N ALA A 303 -28.48 27.38 -21.02
CA ALA A 303 -27.34 28.26 -20.82
C ALA A 303 -27.16 28.58 -19.32
N HIS A 304 -25.91 28.78 -18.89
CA HIS A 304 -25.54 29.03 -17.49
C HIS A 304 -25.94 27.89 -16.54
N HIS A 305 -25.92 26.64 -17.02
CA HIS A 305 -26.16 25.45 -16.19
C HIS A 305 -24.95 24.51 -16.17
N ILE A 306 -24.82 23.77 -15.07
CA ILE A 306 -23.87 22.66 -14.95
C ILE A 306 -24.62 21.38 -14.53
N PHE A 307 -24.46 20.32 -15.31
CA PHE A 307 -25.16 19.06 -15.14
C PHE A 307 -24.24 17.97 -14.63
N TYR A 308 -24.73 17.16 -13.70
CA TYR A 308 -24.06 15.95 -13.22
C TYR A 308 -24.95 14.72 -13.42
N PHE A 309 -24.54 13.84 -14.32
CA PHE A 309 -25.14 12.52 -14.55
C PHE A 309 -24.36 11.44 -13.80
N GLU A 310 -24.99 10.85 -12.78
CA GLU A 310 -24.32 9.87 -11.92
C GLU A 310 -24.45 8.44 -12.46
N ASP A 311 -23.31 7.82 -12.76
CA ASP A 311 -23.15 6.40 -13.10
C ASP A 311 -24.18 5.85 -14.12
N PRO A 312 -24.43 6.52 -15.28
CA PRO A 312 -25.45 6.12 -16.26
C PRO A 312 -25.22 4.72 -16.84
N PHE A 313 -23.96 4.29 -16.91
CA PHE A 313 -23.56 3.02 -17.51
C PHE A 313 -23.61 1.84 -16.55
N GLY A 314 -23.97 2.07 -15.28
CA GLY A 314 -24.13 1.02 -14.27
C GLY A 314 -23.21 1.19 -13.06
N LYS A 315 -23.54 0.46 -12.00
CA LYS A 315 -22.87 0.56 -10.68
C LYS A 315 -21.96 -0.62 -10.37
N SER A 316 -22.37 -1.83 -10.73
CA SER A 316 -21.62 -3.08 -10.51
C SER A 316 -21.33 -3.84 -11.79
N GLU A 317 -22.23 -3.70 -12.77
CA GLU A 317 -22.15 -4.29 -14.08
C GLU A 317 -22.48 -3.21 -15.12
N TYR A 318 -22.13 -3.47 -16.37
CA TYR A 318 -22.46 -2.60 -17.47
C TYR A 318 -23.96 -2.72 -17.81
N GLU A 319 -24.68 -1.60 -17.82
CA GLU A 319 -26.14 -1.52 -17.96
C GLU A 319 -26.61 -0.69 -19.15
N ALA A 320 -25.70 -0.19 -20.00
CA ALA A 320 -26.08 0.70 -21.09
C ALA A 320 -26.82 -0.02 -22.23
N GLU A 321 -27.71 0.71 -22.89
CA GLU A 321 -28.46 0.23 -24.05
C GLU A 321 -27.75 0.56 -25.36
N GLU A 322 -27.95 -0.28 -26.39
CA GLU A 322 -27.33 -0.13 -27.71
C GLU A 322 -27.66 1.23 -28.37
N SER A 323 -28.82 1.82 -28.05
CA SER A 323 -29.22 3.16 -28.50
C SER A 323 -28.27 4.25 -27.97
N ILE A 324 -27.98 4.24 -26.67
CA ILE A 324 -27.00 5.17 -26.05
C ILE A 324 -25.62 4.97 -26.65
N GLU A 325 -25.18 3.73 -26.82
CA GLU A 325 -23.86 3.42 -27.37
C GLU A 325 -23.67 4.02 -28.77
N ARG A 326 -24.71 4.00 -29.60
CA ARG A 326 -24.69 4.55 -30.96
C ARG A 326 -24.76 6.07 -30.99
N GLU A 327 -25.51 6.68 -30.07
CA GLU A 327 -25.83 8.11 -30.08
C GLU A 327 -24.92 8.95 -29.16
N LEU A 328 -24.16 8.33 -28.26
CA LEU A 328 -23.37 9.05 -27.24
C LEU A 328 -22.44 10.10 -27.84
N THR A 329 -21.75 9.80 -28.94
CA THR A 329 -20.88 10.79 -29.60
C THR A 329 -21.66 12.00 -30.11
N THR A 330 -22.86 11.78 -30.66
CA THR A 330 -23.76 12.85 -31.12
C THR A 330 -24.27 13.67 -29.95
N ILE A 331 -24.72 13.00 -28.87
CA ILE A 331 -25.15 13.62 -27.60
C ILE A 331 -24.07 14.54 -27.05
N LEU A 332 -22.81 14.07 -27.03
CA LEU A 332 -21.69 14.86 -26.53
C LEU A 332 -21.32 16.02 -27.46
N GLU A 333 -21.49 15.87 -28.78
CA GLU A 333 -21.24 16.97 -29.71
C GLU A 333 -22.30 18.08 -29.55
N VAL A 334 -23.56 17.71 -29.31
CA VAL A 334 -24.62 18.68 -28.94
C VAL A 334 -24.23 19.41 -27.65
N ALA A 335 -23.81 18.67 -26.62
CA ALA A 335 -23.37 19.26 -25.35
C ALA A 335 -22.20 20.22 -25.47
N LYS A 336 -21.20 19.88 -26.28
CA LYS A 336 -20.02 20.72 -26.51
C LYS A 336 -20.37 22.03 -27.22
N ASN A 337 -21.32 21.97 -28.15
CA ASN A 337 -21.77 23.12 -28.94
C ASN A 337 -22.82 23.97 -28.21
N ALA A 338 -23.36 23.49 -27.08
CA ALA A 338 -24.26 24.28 -26.25
C ALA A 338 -23.58 25.55 -25.73
N GLU A 339 -24.35 26.63 -25.71
CA GLU A 339 -23.90 27.93 -25.23
C GLU A 339 -23.79 27.90 -23.70
N ASP A 340 -22.56 28.06 -23.21
CA ASP A 340 -22.23 28.18 -21.79
C ASP A 340 -22.91 27.17 -20.85
N ALA A 341 -22.77 25.88 -21.16
CA ALA A 341 -23.22 24.77 -20.34
C ALA A 341 -22.09 23.74 -20.14
N TYR A 342 -22.08 23.07 -18.98
CA TYR A 342 -21.05 22.10 -18.59
C TYR A 342 -21.68 20.77 -18.16
N ILE A 343 -21.02 19.66 -18.48
CA ILE A 343 -21.50 18.31 -18.16
C ILE A 343 -20.42 17.50 -17.44
N ILE A 344 -20.80 16.88 -16.33
CA ILE A 344 -20.04 15.88 -15.60
C ILE A 344 -20.79 14.55 -15.69
N ILE A 345 -20.08 13.49 -16.08
CA ILE A 345 -20.60 12.11 -16.10
C ILE A 345 -19.67 11.26 -15.24
N THR A 346 -20.17 10.61 -14.20
CA THR A 346 -19.35 9.65 -13.43
C THR A 346 -19.51 8.24 -13.93
N SER A 347 -18.46 7.43 -13.79
CA SER A 347 -18.55 5.99 -13.99
C SER A 347 -17.47 5.27 -13.17
N LYS A 348 -17.64 3.97 -12.95
CA LYS A 348 -16.52 3.11 -12.53
C LYS A 348 -15.57 2.89 -13.71
N GLN A 349 -14.27 2.77 -13.43
CA GLN A 349 -13.26 2.56 -14.47
C GLN A 349 -13.58 1.33 -15.34
N SER A 350 -13.83 0.18 -14.72
CA SER A 350 -14.12 -1.06 -15.43
C SER A 350 -15.39 -0.98 -16.30
N ILE A 351 -16.40 -0.21 -15.88
CA ILE A 351 -17.64 -0.03 -16.64
C ILE A 351 -17.39 0.92 -17.83
N PHE A 352 -16.57 1.95 -17.63
CA PHE A 352 -16.18 2.87 -18.69
C PHE A 352 -15.27 2.22 -19.74
N GLU A 353 -14.34 1.34 -19.33
CA GLU A 353 -13.55 0.54 -20.27
C GLU A 353 -14.43 -0.41 -21.07
N GLU A 354 -15.44 -1.02 -20.43
CA GLU A 354 -16.41 -1.85 -21.14
C GLU A 354 -17.21 -1.04 -22.19
N LEU A 355 -17.66 0.17 -21.86
CA LEU A 355 -18.30 1.10 -22.81
C LEU A 355 -17.39 1.36 -24.02
N LYS A 356 -16.14 1.75 -23.79
CA LYS A 356 -15.17 2.05 -24.85
C LYS A 356 -14.91 0.84 -25.76
N SER A 357 -14.97 -0.37 -25.20
CA SER A 357 -14.76 -1.62 -25.96
C SER A 357 -15.92 -1.99 -26.89
N LYS A 358 -17.13 -1.43 -26.71
CA LYS A 358 -18.30 -1.80 -27.54
C LYS A 358 -18.14 -1.31 -28.98
N ASN A 359 -17.45 -0.19 -29.19
CA ASN A 359 -17.29 0.39 -30.53
C ASN A 359 -16.05 1.27 -30.65
N ASN A 360 -15.33 1.19 -31.78
CA ASN A 360 -14.13 1.99 -32.05
C ASN A 360 -14.35 3.50 -31.92
N TYR A 361 -15.55 4.00 -32.25
CA TYR A 361 -15.85 5.44 -32.12
C TYR A 361 -15.87 5.91 -30.65
N LEU A 362 -16.19 5.02 -29.70
CA LEU A 362 -16.26 5.33 -28.28
C LEU A 362 -14.85 5.45 -27.65
N MET A 363 -13.80 4.99 -28.33
CA MET A 363 -12.41 5.22 -27.88
C MET A 363 -12.05 6.71 -27.82
N GLU A 364 -12.71 7.55 -28.63
CA GLU A 364 -12.57 9.01 -28.61
C GLU A 364 -12.99 9.64 -27.27
N LEU A 365 -13.81 8.95 -26.47
CA LEU A 365 -14.24 9.43 -25.15
C LEU A 365 -13.07 9.60 -24.18
N LYS A 366 -11.94 8.90 -24.43
CA LYS A 366 -10.72 8.98 -23.62
C LYS A 366 -10.18 10.41 -23.48
N LYS A 367 -10.45 11.30 -24.45
CA LYS A 367 -10.02 12.72 -24.36
C LYS A 367 -10.79 13.54 -23.32
N TYR A 368 -11.98 13.08 -22.94
CA TYR A 368 -12.83 13.69 -21.91
C TYR A 368 -12.69 12.99 -20.56
N GLU A 369 -12.02 11.82 -20.53
CA GLU A 369 -11.81 11.02 -19.34
C GLU A 369 -10.78 11.65 -18.41
N LYS A 370 -11.14 11.77 -17.14
CA LYS A 370 -10.21 12.00 -16.04
C LYS A 370 -10.48 10.99 -14.94
N MET A 371 -9.43 10.24 -14.60
CA MET A 371 -9.47 9.33 -13.49
C MET A 371 -9.24 10.09 -12.17
N LEU A 372 -10.03 9.77 -11.16
CA LEU A 372 -9.87 10.33 -9.82
C LEU A 372 -8.59 9.78 -9.17
N GLY A 373 -7.53 10.61 -9.18
CA GLY A 373 -6.22 10.33 -8.59
C GLY A 373 -5.10 10.11 -9.62
N ILE A 374 -3.90 10.62 -9.35
CA ILE A 374 -2.68 10.34 -10.12
C ILE A 374 -2.19 8.94 -9.72
N GLU A 375 -1.91 8.07 -10.70
CA GLU A 375 -1.43 6.69 -10.47
C GLU A 375 -2.33 5.87 -9.52
N GLY A 376 -3.64 6.15 -9.48
CA GLY A 376 -4.63 5.42 -8.69
C GLY A 376 -4.62 5.67 -7.17
N LYS A 377 -3.82 6.61 -6.65
CA LYS A 377 -3.85 7.01 -5.22
C LYS A 377 -4.46 8.40 -5.04
N PRO A 378 -5.81 8.53 -5.01
CA PRO A 378 -6.47 9.84 -4.97
C PRO A 378 -6.24 10.60 -3.66
N TYR A 379 -5.93 9.91 -2.56
CA TYR A 379 -5.67 10.53 -1.26
C TYR A 379 -4.44 9.92 -0.61
N ASP A 380 -3.48 10.78 -0.29
CA ASP A 380 -2.36 10.43 0.58
C ASP A 380 -2.80 10.34 2.05
N ILE A 381 -1.86 9.97 2.93
CA ILE A 381 -2.12 9.83 4.37
C ILE A 381 -2.59 11.15 5.00
N THR A 382 -2.10 12.29 4.52
CA THR A 382 -2.40 13.62 5.05
C THR A 382 -3.83 14.00 4.72
N SER A 383 -4.23 13.83 3.46
CA SER A 383 -5.61 14.06 3.01
C SER A 383 -6.59 13.10 3.69
N LYS A 384 -6.24 11.81 3.87
CA LYS A 384 -7.07 10.87 4.64
C LYS A 384 -7.27 11.31 6.09
N LYS A 385 -6.21 11.78 6.76
CA LYS A 385 -6.31 12.36 8.10
C LYS A 385 -7.21 13.58 8.13
N GLN A 386 -7.09 14.48 7.15
CA GLN A 386 -7.96 15.65 7.06
C GLN A 386 -9.43 15.25 6.88
N ILE A 387 -9.73 14.28 6.01
CA ILE A 387 -11.08 13.74 5.84
C ILE A 387 -11.60 13.17 7.18
N LEU A 388 -10.78 12.40 7.89
CA LEU A 388 -11.12 11.84 9.20
C LEU A 388 -11.48 12.94 10.19
N PHE A 389 -10.62 13.96 10.34
CA PHE A 389 -10.84 15.03 11.31
C PHE A 389 -12.02 15.93 10.95
N ASN A 390 -12.25 16.21 9.66
CA ASN A 390 -13.42 16.97 9.22
C ASN A 390 -14.72 16.24 9.58
N TRP A 391 -14.79 14.93 9.32
CA TRP A 391 -15.95 14.11 9.69
C TRP A 391 -16.10 13.93 11.19
N ALA A 392 -15.00 13.71 11.91
CA ALA A 392 -15.01 13.52 13.36
C ALA A 392 -15.43 14.80 14.08
N LYS A 393 -15.00 15.97 13.58
CA LYS A 393 -15.44 17.28 14.07
C LYS A 393 -16.93 17.49 13.84
N LEU A 394 -17.42 17.27 12.61
CA LEU A 394 -18.86 17.43 12.32
C LEU A 394 -19.75 16.51 13.17
N ARG A 395 -19.25 15.32 13.52
CA ARG A 395 -19.96 14.34 14.33
C ARG A 395 -19.71 14.45 15.83
N GLU A 396 -18.86 15.37 16.26
CA GLU A 396 -18.48 15.54 17.66
C GLU A 396 -17.99 14.23 18.28
N CYS A 397 -17.08 13.54 17.58
CA CYS A 397 -16.56 12.25 18.03
C CYS A 397 -15.77 12.38 19.35
N ASP A 398 -16.23 11.72 20.41
CA ASP A 398 -15.62 11.71 21.75
C ASP A 398 -14.12 11.35 21.74
N TRP A 399 -13.71 10.41 20.88
CA TRP A 399 -12.33 9.91 20.82
C TRP A 399 -11.34 10.92 20.25
N VAL A 400 -11.79 12.04 19.67
CA VAL A 400 -10.92 13.08 19.09
C VAL A 400 -10.10 13.80 20.18
N GLU A 401 -10.67 13.95 21.37
CA GLU A 401 -10.04 14.60 22.53
C GLU A 401 -8.96 13.71 23.19
N ASN A 402 -8.96 12.41 22.90
CA ASN A 402 -8.00 11.47 23.46
C ASN A 402 -6.81 11.26 22.49
N ASP A 403 -5.63 11.75 22.88
CA ASP A 403 -4.42 11.69 22.07
C ASP A 403 -4.01 10.25 21.69
N ASP A 404 -4.13 9.29 22.59
CA ASP A 404 -3.76 7.89 22.34
C ASP A 404 -4.71 7.24 21.33
N GLN A 405 -6.02 7.46 21.45
CA GLN A 405 -7.02 6.96 20.51
C GLN A 405 -6.88 7.62 19.14
N ARG A 406 -6.66 8.94 19.12
CA ARG A 406 -6.40 9.69 17.88
C ARG A 406 -5.16 9.17 17.16
N ASN A 407 -4.08 8.90 17.89
CA ASN A 407 -2.85 8.33 17.35
C ASN A 407 -3.08 6.90 16.85
N LEU A 408 -3.77 6.05 17.62
CA LEU A 408 -4.13 4.68 17.22
C LEU A 408 -4.92 4.65 15.91
N ILE A 409 -5.96 5.46 15.79
CA ILE A 409 -6.79 5.54 14.58
C ILE A 409 -5.96 6.08 13.40
N SER A 410 -5.13 7.10 13.64
CA SER A 410 -4.23 7.67 12.63
C SER A 410 -3.19 6.67 12.12
N GLU A 411 -2.66 5.80 12.99
CA GLU A 411 -1.78 4.70 12.58
C GLU A 411 -2.54 3.69 11.71
N HIS A 412 -3.81 3.41 12.03
CA HIS A 412 -4.62 2.51 11.22
C HIS A 412 -4.97 3.07 9.83
N LEU A 413 -5.03 4.40 9.66
CA LEU A 413 -5.16 5.04 8.35
C LEU A 413 -3.96 4.80 7.42
N LYS A 414 -2.79 4.43 7.96
CA LYS A 414 -1.61 4.06 7.15
C LYS A 414 -1.83 2.76 6.39
N TYR A 415 -2.72 1.89 6.87
CA TYR A 415 -3.09 0.70 6.12
C TYR A 415 -4.07 1.08 4.99
N GLU A 416 -3.92 0.42 3.84
CA GLU A 416 -4.60 0.79 2.59
C GLU A 416 -6.16 0.80 2.71
N PHE A 417 -6.72 0.09 3.68
CA PHE A 417 -8.15 -0.25 3.82
C PHE A 417 -9.12 0.90 4.14
N PHE A 418 -8.68 2.15 4.34
CA PHE A 418 -9.57 3.28 4.63
C PHE A 418 -9.80 4.15 3.39
N THR A 419 -10.91 3.89 2.70
CA THR A 419 -11.46 4.77 1.66
C THR A 419 -12.17 5.97 2.31
N PRO A 420 -12.33 7.12 1.60
CA PRO A 420 -13.09 8.26 2.11
C PRO A 420 -14.49 7.91 2.65
N LEU A 421 -15.22 7.02 1.96
CA LEU A 421 -16.54 6.58 2.43
C LEU A 421 -16.45 5.82 3.76
N LYS A 422 -15.45 4.94 3.93
CA LYS A 422 -15.26 4.20 5.18
C LYS A 422 -14.84 5.09 6.33
N ILE A 423 -14.08 6.16 6.06
CA ILE A 423 -13.76 7.18 7.08
C ILE A 423 -15.04 7.86 7.58
N LYS A 424 -15.91 8.29 6.66
CA LYS A 424 -17.23 8.87 7.01
C LYS A 424 -18.06 7.89 7.86
N GLU A 425 -18.18 6.64 7.42
CA GLU A 425 -18.95 5.61 8.13
C GLU A 425 -18.36 5.27 9.49
N PHE A 426 -17.03 5.24 9.62
CA PHE A 426 -16.33 5.03 10.88
C PHE A 426 -16.69 6.13 11.88
N CYS A 427 -16.58 7.42 11.51
CA CYS A 427 -16.96 8.52 12.39
C CYS A 427 -18.44 8.44 12.79
N ARG A 428 -19.33 8.13 11.83
CA ARG A 428 -20.77 7.96 12.10
C ARG A 428 -21.06 6.86 13.13
N LYS A 429 -20.30 5.76 13.11
CA LYS A 429 -20.51 4.60 13.99
C LYS A 429 -19.80 4.71 15.34
N THR A 430 -18.88 5.66 15.50
CA THR A 430 -17.99 5.77 16.67
C THR A 430 -18.09 7.09 17.42
N TYR A 431 -19.01 7.97 17.05
CA TYR A 431 -19.07 9.34 17.60
C TYR A 431 -19.18 9.40 19.14
N ASN A 432 -19.87 8.46 19.76
CA ASN A 432 -20.05 8.39 21.23
C ASN A 432 -19.19 7.31 21.91
N THR A 433 -18.16 6.81 21.22
CA THR A 433 -17.33 5.70 21.73
C THR A 433 -16.06 6.24 22.35
N LYS A 434 -15.87 5.93 23.65
CA LYS A 434 -14.61 6.16 24.40
C LYS A 434 -13.79 4.89 24.64
N ASP A 435 -14.29 3.72 24.21
CA ASP A 435 -13.64 2.43 24.40
C ASP A 435 -12.72 2.07 23.22
N THR A 436 -11.43 1.91 23.51
CA THR A 436 -10.38 1.57 22.53
C THR A 436 -10.61 0.21 21.86
N GLU A 437 -11.12 -0.81 22.56
CA GLU A 437 -11.37 -2.12 21.97
C GLU A 437 -12.51 -2.07 20.94
N VAL A 438 -13.55 -1.30 21.25
CA VAL A 438 -14.68 -1.07 20.34
C VAL A 438 -14.22 -0.32 19.09
N LEU A 439 -13.36 0.68 19.23
CA LEU A 439 -12.74 1.38 18.09
C LEU A 439 -11.94 0.42 17.21
N ILE A 440 -11.09 -0.42 17.80
CA ILE A 440 -10.32 -1.44 17.06
C ILE A 440 -11.24 -2.41 16.31
N LYS A 441 -12.34 -2.85 16.94
CA LYS A 441 -13.31 -3.74 16.29
C LYS A 441 -13.95 -3.08 15.07
N TRP A 442 -14.32 -1.80 15.17
CA TRP A 442 -14.86 -1.05 14.03
C TRP A 442 -13.83 -0.83 12.93
N LEU A 443 -12.56 -0.57 13.27
CA LEU A 443 -11.47 -0.44 12.30
C LEU A 443 -11.29 -1.77 11.52
N LYS A 444 -11.34 -2.91 12.20
CA LYS A 444 -11.28 -4.24 11.55
C LYS A 444 -12.49 -4.48 10.64
N HIS A 445 -13.69 -4.18 11.14
CA HIS A 445 -14.93 -4.37 10.37
C HIS A 445 -14.98 -3.50 9.11
N ALA A 446 -14.51 -2.24 9.18
CA ALA A 446 -14.42 -1.37 8.00
C ALA A 446 -13.53 -1.98 6.91
N SER A 447 -12.42 -2.62 7.29
CA SER A 447 -11.54 -3.33 6.38
C SER A 447 -12.20 -4.56 5.74
N GLU A 448 -12.96 -5.34 6.51
CA GLU A 448 -13.71 -6.49 6.02
C GLU A 448 -14.77 -6.08 5.00
N GLU A 449 -15.52 -5.01 5.28
CA GLU A 449 -16.58 -4.51 4.40
C GLU A 449 -16.04 -4.05 3.04
N THR A 450 -14.88 -3.39 3.00
CA THR A 450 -14.22 -3.04 1.73
C THR A 450 -13.85 -4.29 0.93
N SER A 451 -13.34 -5.34 1.60
CA SER A 451 -13.05 -6.62 0.92
C SER A 451 -14.31 -7.31 0.39
N ILE A 452 -15.44 -7.21 1.10
CA ILE A 452 -16.74 -7.71 0.63
C ILE A 452 -17.21 -6.92 -0.61
N ASN A 453 -17.11 -5.59 -0.59
CA ASN A 453 -17.49 -4.74 -1.72
C ASN A 453 -16.66 -5.05 -2.96
N PHE A 454 -15.35 -5.24 -2.79
CA PHE A 454 -14.47 -5.64 -3.90
C PHE A 454 -14.77 -7.06 -4.38
N ALA A 455 -15.15 -7.98 -3.50
CA ALA A 455 -15.60 -9.31 -3.89
C ALA A 455 -16.88 -9.22 -4.73
N ASN A 456 -17.88 -8.45 -4.31
CA ASN A 456 -19.12 -8.25 -5.05
C ASN A 456 -18.87 -7.65 -6.44
N GLU A 457 -17.89 -6.76 -6.56
CA GLU A 457 -17.47 -6.24 -7.86
C GLU A 457 -16.89 -7.34 -8.76
N VAL A 458 -15.96 -8.16 -8.24
CA VAL A 458 -15.39 -9.27 -9.00
C VAL A 458 -16.45 -10.34 -9.33
N LYS A 459 -17.46 -10.55 -8.47
CA LYS A 459 -18.59 -11.46 -8.75
C LYS A 459 -19.36 -11.05 -10.01
N GLY A 460 -19.52 -9.75 -10.24
CA GLY A 460 -20.21 -9.20 -11.41
C GLY A 460 -19.42 -9.29 -12.72
N MET A 461 -18.16 -9.68 -12.69
CA MET A 461 -17.32 -9.76 -13.90
C MET A 461 -17.56 -11.02 -14.72
N SER A 462 -17.17 -10.99 -15.99
CA SER A 462 -17.10 -12.16 -16.86
C SER A 462 -16.04 -13.17 -16.39
N ASP A 463 -16.17 -14.44 -16.79
CA ASP A 463 -15.32 -15.52 -16.28
C ASP A 463 -13.85 -15.42 -16.70
N ASP A 464 -13.56 -14.81 -17.85
CA ASP A 464 -12.21 -14.48 -18.32
C ASP A 464 -11.52 -13.46 -17.38
N LYS A 465 -12.25 -12.41 -16.99
CA LYS A 465 -11.83 -11.40 -16.01
C LYS A 465 -11.54 -12.02 -14.65
N LYS A 466 -12.45 -12.87 -14.16
CA LYS A 466 -12.28 -13.65 -12.94
C LYS A 466 -11.06 -14.60 -13.00
N LEU A 467 -10.86 -15.27 -14.14
CA LEU A 467 -9.73 -16.14 -14.39
C LEU A 467 -8.40 -15.38 -14.30
N PHE A 468 -8.31 -14.20 -14.94
CA PHE A 468 -7.10 -13.39 -14.87
C PHE A 468 -6.75 -12.97 -13.44
N LEU A 469 -7.72 -12.43 -12.68
CA LEU A 469 -7.49 -12.04 -11.28
C LEU A 469 -7.13 -13.23 -10.38
N SER A 470 -7.54 -14.44 -10.75
CA SER A 470 -7.20 -15.68 -10.03
C SER A 470 -5.70 -15.96 -9.99
N PHE A 471 -4.93 -15.57 -11.01
CA PHE A 471 -3.47 -15.68 -10.97
C PHE A 471 -2.88 -14.82 -9.87
N LEU A 472 -3.41 -13.61 -9.68
CA LEU A 472 -2.93 -12.64 -8.69
C LEU A 472 -3.34 -13.03 -7.28
N PHE A 473 -4.52 -13.63 -7.12
CA PHE A 473 -4.96 -14.25 -5.86
C PHE A 473 -4.02 -15.38 -5.42
N ILE A 474 -3.44 -16.13 -6.37
CA ILE A 474 -2.51 -17.21 -6.08
C ILE A 474 -1.10 -16.66 -5.80
N SER A 475 -0.60 -15.75 -6.65
CA SER A 475 0.70 -15.12 -6.43
C SER A 475 0.93 -13.88 -7.30
N PRO A 476 1.34 -12.73 -6.71
CA PRO A 476 1.84 -11.58 -7.47
C PRO A 476 3.28 -11.80 -7.99
N SER A 477 3.89 -12.96 -7.71
CA SER A 477 5.25 -13.28 -8.13
C SER A 477 5.33 -13.98 -9.49
N PHE A 478 4.18 -14.21 -10.14
CA PHE A 478 4.18 -14.78 -11.48
C PHE A 478 4.69 -13.75 -12.50
N GLU A 479 5.54 -14.22 -13.40
CA GLU A 479 6.01 -13.44 -14.55
C GLU A 479 4.84 -13.25 -15.52
N GLU A 480 4.74 -12.07 -16.12
CA GLU A 480 3.69 -11.73 -17.08
C GLU A 480 3.53 -12.78 -18.20
N GLU A 481 4.63 -13.20 -18.81
CA GLU A 481 4.66 -14.24 -19.86
C GLU A 481 4.10 -15.60 -19.38
N PHE A 482 4.34 -15.95 -18.12
CA PHE A 482 3.79 -17.18 -17.54
C PHE A 482 2.26 -17.11 -17.38
N ILE A 483 1.76 -15.95 -16.93
CA ILE A 483 0.32 -15.69 -16.82
C ILE A 483 -0.29 -15.72 -18.21
N LYS A 484 0.25 -14.96 -19.17
CA LYS A 484 -0.23 -14.88 -20.56
C LYS A 484 -0.44 -16.26 -21.18
N LYS A 485 0.60 -17.08 -21.16
CA LYS A 485 0.54 -18.44 -21.72
C LYS A 485 -0.52 -19.29 -21.04
N THR A 486 -0.55 -19.29 -19.71
CA THR A 486 -1.47 -20.14 -18.94
C THR A 486 -2.91 -19.64 -19.03
N TYR A 487 -3.12 -18.33 -19.15
CA TYR A 487 -4.42 -17.72 -19.35
C TYR A 487 -5.06 -18.20 -20.66
N VAL A 488 -4.33 -18.16 -21.78
CA VAL A 488 -4.80 -18.66 -23.08
C VAL A 488 -5.15 -20.15 -23.01
N GLU A 489 -4.27 -20.98 -22.42
CA GLU A 489 -4.55 -22.41 -22.21
C GLU A 489 -5.84 -22.65 -21.41
N MET A 490 -6.11 -21.79 -20.42
CA MET A 490 -7.28 -21.91 -19.57
C MET A 490 -8.56 -21.41 -20.24
N LEU A 491 -8.50 -20.41 -21.11
CA LEU A 491 -9.67 -19.97 -21.89
C LEU A 491 -10.23 -21.11 -22.75
N GLU A 492 -9.34 -21.87 -23.39
CA GLU A 492 -9.70 -23.06 -24.17
C GLU A 492 -10.29 -24.16 -23.28
N GLU A 493 -9.61 -24.50 -22.17
CA GLU A 493 -10.03 -25.56 -21.25
C GLU A 493 -11.36 -25.26 -20.53
N LEU A 494 -11.67 -23.98 -20.32
CA LEU A 494 -12.92 -23.53 -19.75
C LEU A 494 -14.02 -23.25 -20.79
N SER A 495 -13.68 -23.31 -22.09
CA SER A 495 -14.58 -23.00 -23.20
C SER A 495 -15.22 -21.60 -23.08
N ILE A 496 -14.41 -20.59 -22.77
CA ILE A 496 -14.88 -19.20 -22.66
C ILE A 496 -14.81 -18.54 -24.05
N GLU A 497 -15.92 -18.55 -24.79
CA GLU A 497 -15.97 -18.13 -26.20
C GLU A 497 -15.80 -16.62 -26.42
N THR A 498 -16.23 -15.78 -25.47
CA THR A 498 -16.22 -14.30 -25.57
C THR A 498 -15.11 -13.64 -24.73
N ALA A 499 -14.00 -14.35 -24.52
CA ALA A 499 -12.92 -13.89 -23.67
C ALA A 499 -12.09 -12.77 -24.30
N TRP A 500 -11.60 -11.86 -23.46
CA TRP A 500 -10.64 -10.85 -23.88
C TRP A 500 -9.27 -11.49 -24.08
N ASN A 501 -8.52 -10.99 -25.08
CA ASN A 501 -7.11 -11.33 -25.21
C ASN A 501 -6.31 -10.76 -24.03
N PHE A 502 -5.10 -11.26 -23.83
CA PHE A 502 -4.31 -10.94 -22.65
C PHE A 502 -3.86 -9.47 -22.58
N GLU A 503 -3.56 -8.85 -23.72
CA GLU A 503 -3.19 -7.44 -23.77
C GLU A 503 -4.38 -6.56 -23.37
N SER A 504 -5.57 -6.85 -23.92
CA SER A 504 -6.80 -6.14 -23.61
C SER A 504 -7.21 -6.31 -22.15
N ILE A 505 -7.05 -7.51 -21.55
CA ILE A 505 -7.42 -7.73 -20.14
C ILE A 505 -6.47 -7.00 -19.19
N ILE A 506 -5.19 -6.91 -19.54
CA ILE A 506 -4.23 -6.09 -18.79
C ILE A 506 -4.63 -4.63 -18.89
N GLU A 507 -4.87 -4.11 -20.09
CA GLU A 507 -5.26 -2.71 -20.30
C GLU A 507 -6.56 -2.37 -19.54
N PHE A 508 -7.53 -3.28 -19.54
CA PHE A 508 -8.79 -3.14 -18.80
C PHE A 508 -8.60 -2.96 -17.30
N PHE A 509 -7.66 -3.69 -16.70
CA PHE A 509 -7.41 -3.63 -15.27
C PHE A 509 -6.32 -2.64 -14.89
N ALA A 510 -5.47 -2.25 -15.85
CA ALA A 510 -4.44 -1.25 -15.65
C ALA A 510 -5.11 0.03 -15.17
N SER A 511 -4.50 0.70 -14.20
CA SER A 511 -4.99 1.90 -13.49
C SER A 511 -6.07 1.70 -12.42
N ASP A 512 -6.79 0.57 -12.38
CA ASP A 512 -7.85 0.33 -11.37
C ASP A 512 -7.54 -0.82 -10.41
N LYS A 513 -7.33 -2.03 -10.97
CA LYS A 513 -7.21 -3.26 -10.17
C LYS A 513 -5.81 -3.80 -10.12
N VAL A 514 -5.00 -3.53 -11.14
CA VAL A 514 -3.65 -4.07 -11.25
C VAL A 514 -2.64 -3.00 -11.63
N GLU A 515 -1.41 -3.22 -11.19
CA GLU A 515 -0.24 -2.47 -11.62
C GLU A 515 0.86 -3.44 -12.08
N ILE A 516 1.69 -2.96 -13.01
CA ILE A 516 2.82 -3.70 -13.56
C ILE A 516 4.10 -3.13 -12.95
N TYR A 517 4.85 -3.97 -12.26
CA TYR A 517 6.12 -3.60 -11.63
C TYR A 517 7.18 -4.68 -11.94
N CYS A 518 8.27 -4.30 -12.60
CA CYS A 518 9.37 -5.19 -12.97
C CYS A 518 8.90 -6.50 -13.65
N ASN A 519 8.06 -6.39 -14.70
CA ASN A 519 7.48 -7.51 -15.47
C ASN A 519 6.62 -8.48 -14.63
N ARG A 520 6.06 -7.99 -13.53
CA ARG A 520 5.10 -8.72 -12.68
C ARG A 520 3.84 -7.90 -12.52
N ILE A 521 2.73 -8.61 -12.47
CA ILE A 521 1.40 -8.04 -12.26
C ILE A 521 1.03 -8.25 -10.79
N ARG A 522 0.55 -7.20 -10.13
CA ARG A 522 0.04 -7.30 -8.75
C ARG A 522 -1.23 -6.49 -8.59
N PHE A 523 -2.02 -6.81 -7.56
CA PHE A 523 -3.16 -5.98 -7.22
C PHE A 523 -2.72 -4.57 -6.83
N PHE A 524 -3.47 -3.60 -7.31
CA PHE A 524 -3.30 -2.19 -6.97
C PHE A 524 -3.61 -1.92 -5.48
N HIS A 525 -4.51 -2.73 -4.89
CA HIS A 525 -4.95 -2.58 -3.50
C HIS A 525 -5.00 -3.94 -2.78
N SER A 526 -4.43 -4.03 -1.58
CA SER A 526 -4.37 -5.28 -0.79
C SER A 526 -5.74 -5.88 -0.42
N SER A 527 -6.80 -5.07 -0.32
CA SER A 527 -8.19 -5.54 -0.16
C SER A 527 -8.65 -6.52 -1.22
N TYR A 528 -8.15 -6.42 -2.46
CA TYR A 528 -8.48 -7.41 -3.49
C TYR A 528 -7.98 -8.79 -3.07
N TYR A 529 -6.75 -8.92 -2.56
CA TYR A 529 -6.26 -10.22 -2.08
C TYR A 529 -7.18 -10.82 -1.00
N ARG A 530 -7.67 -9.98 -0.07
CA ARG A 530 -8.63 -10.41 0.96
C ARG A 530 -10.03 -10.70 0.41
N SER A 531 -10.42 -10.11 -0.73
CA SER A 531 -11.72 -10.35 -1.34
C SER A 531 -11.89 -11.79 -1.83
N LEU A 532 -10.78 -12.50 -2.09
CA LEU A 532 -10.78 -13.92 -2.44
C LEU A 532 -11.60 -14.77 -1.46
N LEU A 533 -11.50 -14.53 -0.15
CA LEU A 533 -12.24 -15.31 0.85
C LEU A 533 -13.75 -15.29 0.60
N TYR A 534 -14.29 -14.11 0.26
CA TYR A 534 -15.70 -13.89 -0.05
C TYR A 534 -16.09 -14.30 -1.48
N LEU A 535 -15.10 -14.45 -2.37
CA LEU A 535 -15.28 -15.02 -3.69
C LEU A 535 -15.30 -16.55 -3.65
N LEU A 536 -14.55 -17.18 -2.75
CA LEU A 536 -14.47 -18.63 -2.65
C LEU A 536 -15.69 -19.26 -1.98
N SER A 537 -16.21 -18.62 -0.93
CA SER A 537 -17.35 -19.11 -0.16
C SER A 537 -18.33 -18.01 0.22
N GLU A 538 -19.62 -18.33 0.20
CA GLU A 538 -20.71 -17.47 0.65
C GLU A 538 -21.63 -18.27 1.57
N ASN A 539 -21.88 -17.77 2.79
CA ASN A 539 -22.64 -18.48 3.83
C ASN A 539 -22.15 -19.92 4.09
N GLY A 540 -20.84 -20.14 4.00
CA GLY A 540 -20.22 -21.47 4.18
C GLY A 540 -20.33 -22.41 2.98
N GLN A 541 -20.91 -21.98 1.86
CA GLN A 541 -21.01 -22.77 0.64
C GLN A 541 -20.05 -22.25 -0.45
N LEU A 542 -19.46 -23.17 -1.21
CA LEU A 542 -18.57 -22.81 -2.32
C LEU A 542 -19.34 -22.16 -3.47
N THR A 543 -18.84 -21.03 -3.94
CA THR A 543 -19.44 -20.27 -5.06
C THR A 543 -19.21 -20.95 -6.42
N SER A 544 -19.95 -20.52 -7.45
CA SER A 544 -19.71 -20.95 -8.84
C SER A 544 -18.31 -20.59 -9.32
N PHE A 545 -17.83 -19.38 -9.01
CA PHE A 545 -16.46 -18.94 -9.31
C PHE A 545 -15.41 -19.90 -8.73
N SER A 546 -15.57 -20.26 -7.44
CA SER A 546 -14.67 -21.18 -6.75
C SER A 546 -14.59 -22.54 -7.45
N LYS A 547 -15.76 -23.12 -7.78
CA LYS A 547 -15.86 -24.45 -8.40
C LYS A 547 -15.40 -24.46 -9.86
N ASN A 548 -15.85 -23.48 -10.65
CA ASN A 548 -15.76 -23.56 -12.10
C ASN A 548 -14.53 -22.87 -12.68
N VAL A 549 -13.99 -21.85 -12.01
CA VAL A 549 -12.85 -21.07 -12.51
C VAL A 549 -11.63 -21.28 -11.63
N PHE A 550 -11.73 -20.93 -10.35
CA PHE A 550 -10.58 -20.91 -9.44
C PHE A 550 -9.98 -22.30 -9.19
N SER A 551 -10.84 -23.30 -8.90
CA SER A 551 -10.40 -24.69 -8.67
C SER A 551 -9.72 -25.29 -9.91
N LYS A 552 -10.28 -25.07 -11.11
CA LYS A 552 -9.67 -25.54 -12.36
C LYS A 552 -8.33 -24.89 -12.63
N LEU A 553 -8.19 -23.58 -12.36
CA LEU A 553 -6.88 -22.93 -12.45
C LEU A 553 -5.87 -23.51 -11.46
N LEU A 554 -6.27 -23.78 -10.21
CA LEU A 554 -5.40 -24.42 -9.22
C LEU A 554 -4.95 -25.82 -9.67
N LEU A 555 -5.86 -26.62 -10.23
CA LEU A 555 -5.54 -27.92 -10.84
C LEU A 555 -4.53 -27.75 -11.98
N LYS A 556 -4.74 -26.83 -12.90
CA LYS A 556 -3.81 -26.56 -14.00
C LYS A 556 -2.42 -26.16 -13.48
N LEU A 557 -2.37 -25.20 -12.56
CA LEU A 557 -1.13 -24.71 -11.97
C LEU A 557 -0.43 -25.77 -11.10
N SER A 558 -1.17 -26.73 -10.54
CA SER A 558 -0.60 -27.84 -9.78
C SER A 558 0.36 -28.70 -10.61
N THR A 559 0.13 -28.77 -11.93
CA THR A 559 0.96 -29.51 -12.89
C THR A 559 2.21 -28.74 -13.33
N LYS A 560 2.30 -27.44 -13.03
CA LYS A 560 3.41 -26.57 -13.45
C LYS A 560 4.38 -26.34 -12.29
N ASN A 561 5.59 -26.90 -12.39
CA ASN A 561 6.63 -26.83 -11.34
C ASN A 561 6.90 -25.40 -10.80
N LYS A 562 6.88 -24.38 -11.67
CA LYS A 562 7.09 -22.97 -11.28
C LYS A 562 5.98 -22.44 -10.35
N ALA A 563 4.77 -22.99 -10.42
CA ALA A 563 3.60 -22.53 -9.68
C ALA A 563 3.29 -23.36 -8.42
N THR A 564 3.77 -24.61 -8.36
CA THR A 564 3.43 -25.57 -7.30
C THR A 564 3.53 -25.01 -5.88
N LYS A 565 4.61 -24.30 -5.53
CA LYS A 565 4.77 -23.72 -4.18
C LYS A 565 3.69 -22.69 -3.83
N TYR A 566 3.19 -21.93 -4.81
CA TYR A 566 2.15 -20.92 -4.60
C TYR A 566 0.77 -21.56 -4.53
N VAL A 567 0.53 -22.63 -5.30
CA VAL A 567 -0.67 -23.46 -5.19
C VAL A 567 -0.77 -24.08 -3.79
N ILE A 568 0.32 -24.69 -3.30
CA ILE A 568 0.37 -25.28 -1.95
C ILE A 568 0.02 -24.23 -0.88
N ARG A 569 0.63 -23.04 -0.96
CA ARG A 569 0.33 -21.94 -0.05
C ARG A 569 -1.14 -21.51 -0.13
N THR A 570 -1.66 -21.30 -1.34
CA THR A 570 -3.05 -20.87 -1.56
C THR A 570 -4.05 -21.86 -0.95
N ILE A 571 -3.78 -23.17 -1.08
CA ILE A 571 -4.58 -24.22 -0.46
C ILE A 571 -4.55 -24.12 1.06
N GLY A 572 -3.38 -23.92 1.67
CA GLY A 572 -3.29 -23.79 3.13
C GLY A 572 -3.98 -22.55 3.67
N ASP A 573 -3.77 -21.41 3.01
CA ASP A 573 -4.33 -20.11 3.41
C ASP A 573 -5.87 -20.09 3.30
N ASN A 574 -6.47 -20.93 2.44
CA ASN A 574 -7.90 -20.96 2.16
C ASN A 574 -8.55 -22.35 2.32
N TYR A 575 -7.94 -23.27 3.08
CA TYR A 575 -8.28 -24.71 3.06
C TYR A 575 -9.78 -24.99 3.21
N ASN A 576 -10.43 -24.35 4.18
CA ASN A 576 -11.84 -24.57 4.49
C ASN A 576 -12.80 -23.99 3.43
N ASN A 577 -12.31 -23.11 2.56
CA ASN A 577 -13.09 -22.43 1.52
C ASN A 577 -12.83 -23.01 0.10
N LEU A 578 -12.19 -24.18 0.02
CA LEU A 578 -11.89 -24.85 -1.25
C LEU A 578 -12.63 -26.20 -1.34
N SER A 579 -12.82 -26.72 -2.55
CA SER A 579 -13.43 -28.03 -2.75
C SER A 579 -12.56 -29.16 -2.20
N GLU A 580 -13.17 -30.30 -1.88
CA GLU A 580 -12.43 -31.46 -1.35
C GLU A 580 -11.34 -31.95 -2.32
N GLU A 581 -11.60 -31.88 -3.63
CA GLU A 581 -10.62 -32.19 -4.68
C GLU A 581 -9.36 -31.31 -4.54
N ILE A 582 -9.53 -29.99 -4.40
CA ILE A 582 -8.41 -29.06 -4.23
C ILE A 582 -7.74 -29.22 -2.88
N GLN A 583 -8.49 -29.49 -1.82
CA GLN A 583 -7.94 -29.80 -0.51
C GLN A 583 -7.06 -31.07 -0.55
N ASN A 584 -7.44 -32.07 -1.33
CA ASN A 584 -6.69 -33.33 -1.50
C ASN A 584 -5.35 -33.13 -2.21
N LEU A 585 -5.20 -32.11 -3.07
CA LEU A 585 -3.91 -31.79 -3.71
C LEU A 585 -2.80 -31.56 -2.68
N LEU A 586 -3.11 -31.01 -1.49
CA LEU A 586 -2.11 -30.81 -0.44
C LEU A 586 -1.44 -32.14 -0.02
N PHE A 587 -2.21 -33.22 0.03
CA PHE A 587 -1.72 -34.57 0.35
C PHE A 587 -0.96 -35.18 -0.82
N ASP A 588 -1.40 -34.93 -2.06
CA ASP A 588 -0.69 -35.41 -3.25
C ASP A 588 0.66 -34.71 -3.44
N PHE A 589 0.75 -33.42 -3.10
CA PHE A 589 2.03 -32.73 -3.04
C PHE A 589 2.95 -33.28 -1.95
N ALA A 590 2.40 -33.72 -0.81
CA ALA A 590 3.19 -34.31 0.27
C ALA A 590 3.89 -35.62 -0.14
N LYS A 591 3.37 -36.32 -1.16
CA LYS A 591 3.97 -37.55 -1.71
C LYS A 591 5.15 -37.28 -2.66
N LYS A 592 5.40 -36.02 -3.05
CA LYS A 592 6.45 -35.64 -4.00
C LYS A 592 7.61 -34.99 -3.25
N ASP A 593 8.78 -35.63 -3.23
CA ASP A 593 9.98 -35.21 -2.48
C ASP A 593 10.30 -33.70 -2.61
N GLY A 594 10.17 -33.12 -3.80
CA GLY A 594 10.45 -31.69 -4.06
C GLY A 594 9.48 -30.69 -3.41
N ASN A 595 8.30 -31.16 -2.97
CA ASN A 595 7.21 -30.31 -2.47
C ASN A 595 7.03 -30.39 -0.96
N ILE A 596 7.58 -31.42 -0.31
CA ILE A 596 7.44 -31.68 1.13
C ILE A 596 7.75 -30.44 1.97
N LYS A 597 8.84 -29.73 1.63
CA LYS A 597 9.23 -28.51 2.34
C LYS A 597 8.16 -27.41 2.31
N PHE A 598 7.46 -27.28 1.19
CA PHE A 598 6.40 -26.27 1.02
C PHE A 598 5.13 -26.72 1.74
N VAL A 599 4.79 -28.01 1.68
CA VAL A 599 3.64 -28.57 2.41
C VAL A 599 3.82 -28.42 3.92
N ALA A 600 4.97 -28.83 4.47
CA ALA A 600 5.26 -28.71 5.90
C ALA A 600 5.22 -27.24 6.35
N GLY A 601 5.84 -26.34 5.59
CA GLY A 601 5.85 -24.90 5.88
C GLY A 601 4.45 -24.30 5.88
N THR A 602 3.62 -24.63 4.88
CA THR A 602 2.25 -24.16 4.78
C THR A 602 1.37 -24.67 5.92
N ILE A 603 1.50 -25.95 6.30
CA ILE A 603 0.72 -26.53 7.40
C ILE A 603 1.13 -25.90 8.74
N ALA A 604 2.44 -25.73 8.99
CA ALA A 604 2.92 -25.10 10.21
C ALA A 604 2.47 -23.64 10.32
N TYR A 605 2.55 -22.88 9.22
CA TYR A 605 2.13 -21.48 9.19
C TYR A 605 0.62 -21.30 9.45
N ASN A 606 -0.21 -22.18 8.88
CA ASN A 606 -1.67 -22.14 9.01
C ASN A 606 -2.24 -23.07 10.09
N TYR A 607 -1.40 -23.64 10.97
CA TYR A 607 -1.77 -24.79 11.80
C TYR A 607 -3.09 -24.58 12.57
N ASN A 608 -3.25 -23.43 13.22
CA ASN A 608 -4.42 -23.11 14.03
C ASN A 608 -5.71 -22.92 13.21
N ASN A 609 -5.59 -22.61 11.92
CA ASN A 609 -6.73 -22.39 11.01
C ASN A 609 -7.11 -23.65 10.20
N LEU A 610 -6.22 -24.66 10.17
CA LEU A 610 -6.46 -25.90 9.44
C LEU A 610 -7.28 -26.91 10.26
N PRO A 611 -8.08 -27.78 9.64
CA PRO A 611 -8.77 -28.87 10.34
C PRO A 611 -7.80 -29.99 10.74
N ARG A 612 -8.30 -30.98 11.51
CA ARG A 612 -7.48 -32.07 12.07
C ARG A 612 -6.70 -32.87 11.02
N ARG A 613 -7.28 -33.10 9.83
CA ARG A 613 -6.68 -33.96 8.79
C ARG A 613 -5.36 -33.40 8.22
N PRO A 614 -5.26 -32.12 7.78
CA PRO A 614 -3.97 -31.50 7.45
C PRO A 614 -3.01 -31.37 8.63
N ARG A 615 -3.48 -31.08 9.85
CA ARG A 615 -2.61 -31.05 11.03
C ARG A 615 -1.92 -32.40 11.26
N HIS A 616 -2.67 -33.49 11.12
CA HIS A 616 -2.13 -34.85 11.24
C HIS A 616 -1.12 -35.17 10.12
N LEU A 617 -1.26 -34.59 8.93
CA LEU A 617 -0.27 -34.74 7.86
C LEU A 617 1.10 -34.23 8.30
N LEU A 618 1.19 -33.14 9.09
CA LEU A 618 2.46 -32.66 9.63
C LEU A 618 3.16 -33.71 10.50
N PHE A 619 2.41 -34.43 11.35
CA PHE A 619 2.95 -35.52 12.17
C PHE A 619 3.33 -36.75 11.33
N ASN A 620 2.59 -37.06 10.27
CA ASN A 620 2.98 -38.12 9.34
C ASN A 620 4.32 -37.78 8.65
N LEU A 621 4.49 -36.53 8.22
CA LEU A 621 5.74 -36.03 7.66
C LEU A 621 6.87 -35.98 8.69
N ALA A 622 6.56 -35.73 9.97
CA ALA A 622 7.54 -35.77 11.06
C ALA A 622 8.15 -37.16 11.26
N ARG A 623 7.41 -38.23 10.95
CA ARG A 623 7.87 -39.62 11.07
C ARG A 623 8.61 -40.12 9.84
N ASP A 624 8.50 -39.42 8.72
CA ASP A 624 9.23 -39.76 7.50
C ASP A 624 10.66 -39.20 7.56
N LYS A 625 11.65 -40.07 7.32
CA LYS A 625 13.07 -39.72 7.44
C LYS A 625 13.50 -38.59 6.49
N LYS A 626 12.93 -38.52 5.29
CA LYS A 626 13.28 -37.47 4.31
C LYS A 626 12.57 -36.15 4.60
N ALA A 627 11.36 -36.22 5.16
CA ALA A 627 10.50 -35.07 5.40
C ALA A 627 10.72 -34.38 6.74
N SER A 628 11.06 -35.15 7.77
CA SER A 628 11.23 -34.70 9.17
C SER A 628 12.12 -33.48 9.33
N ARG A 629 13.23 -33.37 8.57
CA ARG A 629 14.07 -32.16 8.57
C ARG A 629 13.30 -30.89 8.20
N TYR A 630 12.41 -30.98 7.20
CA TYR A 630 11.62 -29.84 6.74
C TYR A 630 10.49 -29.52 7.72
N VAL A 631 9.97 -30.53 8.42
CA VAL A 631 9.03 -30.32 9.51
C VAL A 631 9.71 -29.57 10.66
N GLY A 632 10.91 -29.97 11.07
CA GLY A 632 11.70 -29.27 12.10
C GLY A 632 11.96 -27.80 11.74
N GLU A 633 12.44 -27.54 10.51
CA GLU A 633 12.63 -26.18 10.00
C GLU A 633 11.33 -25.35 10.04
N SER A 634 10.20 -25.95 9.64
CA SER A 634 8.90 -25.29 9.58
C SER A 634 8.34 -24.97 10.95
N ILE A 635 8.56 -25.85 11.93
CA ILE A 635 8.16 -25.64 13.32
C ILE A 635 8.98 -24.51 13.94
N LEU A 636 10.31 -24.50 13.77
CA LEU A 636 11.16 -23.45 14.34
C LEU A 636 10.80 -22.05 13.83
N ARG A 637 10.52 -21.90 12.53
CA ARG A 637 10.08 -20.61 11.95
C ARG A 637 8.72 -20.12 12.45
N ASN A 638 7.89 -21.01 12.99
CA ASN A 638 6.55 -20.70 13.48
C ASN A 638 6.37 -21.06 14.95
N PHE A 639 7.46 -21.23 15.72
CA PHE A 639 7.45 -21.90 17.02
C PHE A 639 6.41 -21.30 17.97
N ASN A 640 6.44 -19.96 18.11
CA ASN A 640 5.56 -19.21 19.00
C ASN A 640 4.07 -19.22 18.59
N LYS A 641 3.73 -19.70 17.38
CA LYS A 641 2.35 -19.80 16.87
C LYS A 641 1.77 -21.22 16.98
N LEU A 642 2.60 -22.21 17.29
CA LEU A 642 2.22 -23.63 17.29
C LEU A 642 1.87 -24.12 18.70
N PRO A 643 0.97 -25.10 18.84
CA PRO A 643 0.66 -25.70 20.13
C PRO A 643 1.81 -26.57 20.67
N GLU A 644 1.78 -26.83 21.98
CA GLU A 644 2.88 -27.47 22.72
C GLU A 644 3.24 -28.88 22.21
N ASP A 645 2.24 -29.67 21.79
CA ASP A 645 2.44 -31.00 21.22
C ASP A 645 3.26 -30.97 19.92
N VAL A 646 3.02 -29.97 19.07
CA VAL A 646 3.82 -29.76 17.85
C VAL A 646 5.20 -29.21 18.18
N GLN A 647 5.30 -28.27 19.13
CA GLN A 647 6.58 -27.73 19.59
C GLN A 647 7.48 -28.84 20.16
N ASN A 648 6.89 -29.82 20.85
CA ASN A 648 7.62 -30.92 21.49
C ASN A 648 8.37 -31.83 20.49
N LEU A 649 7.93 -31.87 19.23
CA LEU A 649 8.65 -32.59 18.17
C LEU A 649 10.09 -32.09 17.98
N ILE A 650 10.39 -30.83 18.30
CA ILE A 650 11.75 -30.30 18.20
C ILE A 650 12.71 -31.01 19.16
N PHE A 651 12.25 -31.33 20.37
CA PHE A 651 13.07 -32.06 21.35
C PHE A 651 13.36 -33.48 20.84
N GLU A 652 12.35 -34.16 20.31
CA GLU A 652 12.51 -35.49 19.71
C GLU A 652 13.47 -35.46 18.52
N PHE A 653 13.38 -34.44 17.66
CA PHE A 653 14.23 -34.33 16.49
C PHE A 653 15.70 -34.04 16.84
N VAL A 654 15.97 -33.23 17.87
CA VAL A 654 17.35 -32.96 18.31
C VAL A 654 18.03 -34.22 18.84
N GLU A 655 17.28 -35.13 19.47
CA GLU A 655 17.84 -36.41 19.94
C GLU A 655 18.09 -37.43 18.82
N ASN A 656 17.55 -37.21 17.63
CA ASN A 656 17.70 -38.13 16.51
C ASN A 656 19.00 -37.85 15.74
N GLU A 657 19.85 -38.87 15.58
CA GLU A 657 21.18 -38.72 14.95
C GLU A 657 21.11 -38.33 13.45
N GLU A 658 20.08 -38.76 12.72
CA GLU A 658 19.95 -38.48 11.28
C GLU A 658 19.48 -37.04 11.00
N ILE A 659 18.65 -36.48 11.88
CA ILE A 659 17.97 -35.19 11.63
C ILE A 659 18.34 -34.08 12.62
N GLY A 660 18.84 -34.43 13.80
CA GLY A 660 19.12 -33.49 14.88
C GLY A 660 20.11 -32.42 14.46
N GLY A 661 21.12 -32.75 13.66
CA GLY A 661 22.06 -31.77 13.12
C GLY A 661 21.40 -30.71 12.23
N TYR A 662 20.39 -31.08 11.43
CA TYR A 662 19.63 -30.11 10.63
C TYR A 662 18.82 -29.19 11.55
N VAL A 663 18.15 -29.75 12.55
CA VAL A 663 17.35 -28.98 13.51
C VAL A 663 18.23 -28.04 14.34
N VAL A 664 19.36 -28.50 14.84
CA VAL A 664 20.33 -27.68 15.60
C VAL A 664 20.85 -26.54 14.74
N ARG A 665 21.16 -26.77 13.46
CA ARG A 665 21.53 -25.67 12.56
C ARG A 665 20.40 -24.65 12.40
N SER A 666 19.17 -25.11 12.23
CA SER A 666 18.01 -24.22 12.14
C SER A 666 17.74 -23.45 13.43
N ILE A 667 18.05 -24.02 14.61
CA ILE A 667 18.02 -23.28 15.88
C ILE A 667 19.03 -22.12 15.81
N THR A 668 20.24 -22.36 15.32
CA THR A 668 21.26 -21.31 15.18
C THR A 668 20.82 -20.21 14.19
N GLU A 669 20.16 -20.57 13.08
CA GLU A 669 19.65 -19.62 12.08
C GLU A 669 18.52 -18.72 12.61
N ASN A 670 17.76 -19.18 13.62
CA ASN A 670 16.61 -18.44 14.18
C ASN A 670 16.81 -18.09 15.67
N TYR A 671 18.06 -18.14 16.17
CA TYR A 671 18.35 -18.19 17.61
C TYR A 671 17.68 -17.06 18.39
N SER A 672 17.74 -15.83 17.88
CA SER A 672 17.21 -14.63 18.53
C SER A 672 15.68 -14.62 18.66
N ASP A 673 14.97 -15.33 17.80
CA ASP A 673 13.49 -15.38 17.78
C ASP A 673 12.91 -16.57 18.55
N LEU A 674 13.78 -17.45 19.06
CA LEU A 674 13.41 -18.69 19.74
C LEU A 674 13.40 -18.54 21.27
N PRO A 675 12.47 -19.20 22.00
CA PRO A 675 12.45 -19.18 23.46
C PRO A 675 13.71 -19.80 24.09
N PRO A 676 14.09 -19.39 25.33
CA PRO A 676 15.29 -19.89 26.01
C PRO A 676 15.39 -21.42 26.11
N LYS A 677 14.25 -22.11 26.28
CA LYS A 677 14.18 -23.58 26.32
C LYS A 677 14.69 -24.23 25.03
N ILE A 678 14.42 -23.62 23.87
CA ILE A 678 14.86 -24.10 22.55
C ILE A 678 16.29 -23.66 22.26
N GLN A 679 16.65 -22.43 22.61
CA GLN A 679 18.03 -21.95 22.54
C GLN A 679 18.99 -22.87 23.32
N GLY A 680 18.54 -23.38 24.48
CA GLY A 680 19.29 -24.32 25.30
C GLY A 680 19.60 -25.65 24.62
N LEU A 681 18.84 -26.06 23.60
CA LEU A 681 19.08 -27.31 22.86
C LEU A 681 20.36 -27.25 22.02
N LEU A 682 20.72 -26.08 21.48
CA LEU A 682 22.01 -25.87 20.82
C LEU A 682 23.17 -26.10 21.79
N ILE A 683 23.09 -25.52 22.99
CA ILE A 683 24.10 -25.67 24.04
C ILE A 683 24.17 -27.12 24.52
N LYS A 684 23.01 -27.78 24.68
CA LYS A 684 22.93 -29.19 25.05
C LYS A 684 23.63 -30.08 24.01
N ALA A 685 23.31 -29.91 22.73
CA ALA A 685 23.91 -30.68 21.64
C ALA A 685 25.44 -30.52 21.61
N HIS A 686 25.92 -29.29 21.77
CA HIS A 686 27.35 -29.01 21.86
C HIS A 686 28.02 -29.71 23.05
N LYS A 687 27.44 -29.62 24.25
CA LYS A 687 27.96 -30.29 25.47
C LYS A 687 27.99 -31.80 25.34
N GLU A 688 27.05 -32.37 24.60
CA GLU A 688 26.99 -33.80 24.31
C GLU A 688 27.91 -34.23 23.16
N GLY A 689 28.61 -33.30 22.51
CA GLY A 689 29.49 -33.58 21.38
C GLY A 689 28.74 -33.94 20.10
N LYS A 690 27.46 -33.59 19.98
CA LYS A 690 26.61 -33.92 18.84
C LYS A 690 26.56 -32.79 17.83
N PHE A 691 26.57 -33.15 16.55
CA PHE A 691 26.31 -32.25 15.40
C PHE A 691 27.29 -31.07 15.27
N GLU A 692 28.54 -31.26 15.67
CA GLU A 692 29.54 -30.17 15.74
C GLU A 692 29.83 -29.52 14.38
N GLU A 693 29.72 -30.28 13.27
CA GLU A 693 29.79 -29.71 11.92
C GLU A 693 28.67 -28.70 11.65
N GLN A 694 27.44 -29.07 12.02
CA GLN A 694 26.25 -28.27 11.81
C GLN A 694 26.22 -27.06 12.75
N ILE A 695 26.72 -27.21 13.98
CA ILE A 695 26.92 -26.12 14.94
C ILE A 695 27.95 -25.12 14.41
N ALA A 696 29.16 -25.58 14.04
CA ALA A 696 30.23 -24.73 13.53
C ALA A 696 29.79 -23.97 12.28
N ARG A 697 29.09 -24.65 11.36
CA ARG A 697 28.54 -24.04 10.15
C ARG A 697 27.44 -23.02 10.46
N GLY A 698 26.47 -23.38 11.30
CA GLY A 698 25.36 -22.49 11.65
C GLY A 698 25.83 -21.20 12.33
N ILE A 699 26.82 -21.32 13.23
CA ILE A 699 27.41 -20.16 13.91
C ILE A 699 28.19 -19.30 12.90
N SER A 700 29.02 -19.91 12.04
CA SER A 700 29.78 -19.16 11.04
C SER A 700 28.88 -18.43 10.04
N GLU A 701 27.74 -19.03 9.66
CA GLU A 701 26.76 -18.42 8.76
C GLU A 701 26.09 -17.18 9.37
N ASN A 702 25.87 -17.16 10.69
CA ASN A 702 25.08 -16.15 11.41
C ASN A 702 25.88 -15.39 12.49
N PHE A 703 27.22 -15.43 12.43
CA PHE A 703 28.11 -15.00 13.51
C PHE A 703 27.79 -13.61 14.05
N LYS A 704 27.52 -12.65 13.15
CA LYS A 704 27.27 -11.23 13.48
C LYS A 704 26.01 -10.99 14.31
N ILE A 705 24.98 -11.84 14.16
CA ILE A 705 23.68 -11.66 14.83
C ILE A 705 23.52 -12.54 16.06
N LEU A 706 24.43 -13.49 16.29
CA LEU A 706 24.40 -14.39 17.43
C LEU A 706 25.01 -13.73 18.68
N PRO A 707 24.49 -14.02 19.88
CA PRO A 707 25.05 -13.50 21.11
C PRO A 707 26.42 -14.11 21.42
N LYS A 708 27.23 -13.39 22.21
CA LYS A 708 28.64 -13.70 22.45
C LYS A 708 28.88 -15.12 22.96
N ASN A 709 28.05 -15.57 23.91
CA ASN A 709 28.12 -16.93 24.46
C ASN A 709 27.90 -18.04 23.41
N ILE A 710 27.18 -17.76 22.31
CA ILE A 710 27.02 -18.72 21.20
C ILE A 710 28.15 -18.61 20.19
N GLN A 711 28.66 -17.39 19.93
CA GLN A 711 29.86 -17.22 19.13
C GLN A 711 31.07 -17.94 19.76
N ASP A 712 31.15 -17.95 21.10
CA ASP A 712 32.25 -18.56 21.85
C ASP A 712 32.32 -20.08 21.66
N LEU A 713 31.18 -20.76 21.42
CA LEU A 713 31.15 -22.19 21.08
C LEU A 713 31.98 -22.51 19.82
N LEU A 714 32.03 -21.59 18.85
CA LEU A 714 32.86 -21.77 17.64
C LEU A 714 34.36 -21.78 17.97
N TYR A 715 34.78 -21.01 18.97
CA TYR A 715 36.17 -20.99 19.43
C TYR A 715 36.48 -22.21 20.30
N GLU A 716 35.55 -22.64 21.15
CA GLU A 716 35.67 -23.88 21.92
C GLU A 716 35.87 -25.09 21.00
N LEU A 717 35.09 -25.17 19.90
CA LEU A 717 35.26 -26.20 18.87
C LEU A 717 36.59 -26.12 18.11
N ALA A 718 37.16 -24.92 17.98
CA ALA A 718 38.46 -24.75 17.32
C ALA A 718 39.63 -25.22 18.21
N ASP A 719 39.46 -25.18 19.54
CA ASP A 719 40.45 -25.63 20.49
C ASP A 719 40.54 -27.17 20.55
N ASP A 720 39.40 -27.85 20.41
CA ASP A 720 39.33 -29.31 20.35
C ASP A 720 40.06 -29.87 19.12
N GLU A 721 40.94 -30.86 19.33
CA GLU A 721 41.78 -31.43 18.27
C GLU A 721 40.96 -32.14 17.19
N ASP A 722 39.96 -32.91 17.57
CA ASP A 722 39.15 -33.72 16.65
C ASP A 722 38.05 -32.89 15.98
N LYS A 723 37.48 -31.90 16.68
CA LYS A 723 36.36 -31.09 16.17
C LYS A 723 36.81 -29.88 15.36
N SER A 724 38.04 -29.40 15.56
CA SER A 724 38.55 -28.19 14.90
C SER A 724 38.51 -28.23 13.36
N VAL A 725 38.51 -29.41 12.75
CA VAL A 725 38.36 -29.59 11.29
C VAL A 725 37.01 -29.07 10.78
N HIS A 726 35.95 -29.23 11.58
CA HIS A 726 34.62 -28.74 11.25
C HIS A 726 34.58 -27.21 11.24
N VAL A 727 35.26 -26.58 12.21
CA VAL A 727 35.40 -25.12 12.28
C VAL A 727 36.23 -24.63 11.10
N ALA A 728 37.35 -25.27 10.78
CA ALA A 728 38.19 -24.89 9.65
C ALA A 728 37.42 -24.95 8.33
N LYS A 729 36.62 -26.00 8.12
CA LYS A 729 35.73 -26.12 6.96
C LYS A 729 34.68 -25.01 6.94
N ALA A 730 34.03 -24.72 8.06
CA ALA A 730 33.01 -23.67 8.16
C ALA A 730 33.59 -22.27 7.88
N VAL A 731 34.76 -21.96 8.43
CA VAL A 731 35.50 -20.71 8.18
C VAL A 731 35.85 -20.57 6.70
N ALA A 732 36.33 -21.64 6.05
CA ALA A 732 36.66 -21.61 4.62
C ALA A 732 35.43 -21.41 3.72
N ASP A 733 34.30 -22.02 4.07
CA ASP A 733 33.07 -21.95 3.28
C ASP A 733 32.27 -20.65 3.53
N LYS A 734 32.45 -20.03 4.71
CA LYS A 734 31.66 -18.87 5.19
C LYS A 734 32.53 -17.69 5.60
N PHE A 735 33.70 -17.59 5.00
CA PHE A 735 34.71 -16.58 5.30
C PHE A 735 34.12 -15.18 5.39
N GLU A 736 33.30 -14.80 4.41
CA GLU A 736 32.73 -13.45 4.32
C GLU A 736 31.70 -13.10 5.41
N ASN A 737 31.06 -14.11 6.01
CA ASN A 737 30.06 -13.89 7.05
C ASN A 737 30.71 -13.56 8.41
N LEU A 738 31.98 -13.92 8.59
CA LEU A 738 32.73 -13.66 9.82
C LEU A 738 33.28 -12.22 9.84
N PRO A 739 33.29 -11.53 10.99
CA PRO A 739 34.04 -10.28 11.16
C PRO A 739 35.56 -10.49 10.99
N LYS A 740 36.28 -9.45 10.54
CA LYS A 740 37.73 -9.50 10.29
C LYS A 740 38.52 -10.09 11.46
N GLU A 741 38.30 -9.58 12.67
CA GLU A 741 38.95 -10.06 13.89
C GLU A 741 38.68 -11.56 14.16
N ALA A 742 37.44 -12.01 13.89
CA ALA A 742 37.06 -13.40 14.07
C ALA A 742 37.75 -14.31 13.04
N ARG A 743 37.82 -13.88 11.76
CA ARG A 743 38.54 -14.59 10.69
C ARG A 743 39.99 -14.82 11.06
N GLU A 744 40.68 -13.74 11.42
CA GLU A 744 42.11 -13.77 11.78
C GLU A 744 42.37 -14.65 12.99
N LYS A 745 41.59 -14.46 14.06
CA LYS A 745 41.72 -15.24 15.29
C LYS A 745 41.47 -16.72 15.07
N LEU A 746 40.45 -17.09 14.29
CA LEU A 746 40.13 -18.48 13.98
C LEU A 746 41.19 -19.10 13.08
N ILE A 747 41.65 -18.41 12.03
CA ILE A 747 42.72 -18.90 11.16
C ILE A 747 43.98 -19.21 11.97
N LEU A 748 44.43 -18.27 12.81
CA LEU A 748 45.62 -18.47 13.65
C LEU A 748 45.45 -19.63 14.64
N LYS A 749 44.24 -19.81 15.19
CA LYS A 749 43.94 -20.91 16.13
C LYS A 749 43.88 -22.28 15.44
N LEU A 750 43.43 -22.33 14.19
CA LEU A 750 43.24 -23.56 13.44
C LEU A 750 44.49 -24.03 12.70
N HIS A 751 45.41 -23.10 12.41
CA HIS A 751 46.68 -23.36 11.76
C HIS A 751 47.61 -24.25 12.61
N GLY A 752 48.43 -25.07 11.96
CA GLY A 752 49.41 -25.96 12.60
C GLY A 752 48.83 -27.34 12.95
N LYS A 753 47.54 -27.56 12.66
CA LYS A 753 46.87 -28.85 12.74
C LYS A 753 46.67 -29.38 11.31
N ARG A 754 47.36 -30.47 10.95
CA ARG A 754 47.38 -31.03 9.57
C ARG A 754 46.01 -31.16 8.90
N LYS A 755 44.98 -31.65 9.62
CA LYS A 755 43.61 -31.80 9.08
C LYS A 755 42.94 -30.46 8.79
N ASN A 756 43.31 -29.42 9.52
CA ASN A 756 42.73 -28.08 9.39
C ASN A 756 43.44 -27.27 8.31
N ASP A 757 44.76 -27.42 8.16
CA ASP A 757 45.58 -26.65 7.23
C ASP A 757 45.07 -26.72 5.78
N VAL A 758 44.46 -27.85 5.38
CA VAL A 758 43.76 -28.00 4.08
C VAL A 758 42.63 -26.98 3.91
N HIS A 759 41.83 -26.77 4.94
CA HIS A 759 40.74 -25.80 4.95
C HIS A 759 41.23 -24.38 5.21
N VAL A 760 42.23 -24.19 6.07
CA VAL A 760 42.85 -22.89 6.32
C VAL A 760 43.51 -22.36 5.06
N ALA A 761 44.32 -23.16 4.36
CA ALA A 761 44.90 -22.80 3.07
C ALA A 761 43.81 -22.44 2.05
N ARG A 762 42.71 -23.22 1.99
CA ARG A 762 41.57 -22.88 1.12
C ARG A 762 40.96 -21.51 1.47
N ALA A 763 40.80 -21.21 2.75
CA ALA A 763 40.25 -19.94 3.21
C ALA A 763 41.15 -18.76 2.82
N ILE A 764 42.47 -18.89 3.04
CA ILE A 764 43.45 -17.85 2.72
C ILE A 764 43.51 -17.63 1.20
N ILE A 765 43.71 -18.68 0.41
CA ILE A 765 43.94 -18.57 -1.05
C ILE A 765 42.73 -17.99 -1.78
N ARG A 766 41.52 -18.36 -1.37
CA ARG A 766 40.30 -17.82 -1.99
C ARG A 766 40.08 -16.34 -1.71
N ASN A 767 40.73 -15.80 -0.68
CA ASN A 767 40.52 -14.47 -0.15
C ASN A 767 41.85 -13.74 0.09
N PHE A 768 42.91 -14.08 -0.67
CA PHE A 768 44.30 -13.75 -0.37
C PHE A 768 44.54 -12.25 -0.19
N GLU A 769 43.98 -11.44 -1.10
CA GLU A 769 44.09 -9.97 -1.05
C GLU A 769 43.33 -9.32 0.10
N THR A 770 42.36 -10.02 0.71
CA THR A 770 41.49 -9.46 1.76
C THR A 770 41.98 -9.77 3.17
N VAL A 771 42.96 -10.67 3.31
CA VAL A 771 43.55 -11.06 4.60
C VAL A 771 44.88 -10.33 4.83
N PRO A 772 45.24 -10.00 6.08
CA PRO A 772 46.51 -9.34 6.36
C PRO A 772 47.71 -10.21 5.99
N ASP A 773 48.84 -9.59 5.68
CA ASP A 773 50.09 -10.26 5.28
C ASP A 773 50.49 -11.38 6.25
N ARG A 774 50.38 -11.15 7.57
CA ARG A 774 50.64 -12.17 8.59
C ARG A 774 49.87 -13.47 8.37
N ILE A 775 48.62 -13.38 7.91
CA ILE A 775 47.78 -14.54 7.60
C ILE A 775 48.16 -15.14 6.24
N GLN A 776 48.51 -14.31 5.27
CA GLN A 776 49.00 -14.77 3.96
C GLN A 776 50.28 -15.61 4.12
N PHE A 777 51.21 -15.19 4.99
CA PHE A 777 52.47 -15.89 5.28
C PHE A 777 52.28 -17.32 5.81
N LEU A 778 51.14 -17.63 6.44
CA LEU A 778 50.85 -18.99 6.92
C LEU A 778 50.85 -20.02 5.79
N ILE A 779 50.56 -19.63 4.54
CA ILE A 779 50.66 -20.56 3.40
C ILE A 779 52.09 -21.05 3.23
N PHE A 780 53.08 -20.17 3.37
CA PHE A 780 54.49 -20.53 3.25
C PHE A 780 54.93 -21.40 4.43
N GLU A 781 54.51 -21.08 5.66
CA GLU A 781 54.77 -21.91 6.84
C GLU A 781 54.20 -23.34 6.66
N MET A 782 52.99 -23.48 6.10
CA MET A 782 52.41 -24.80 5.81
C MET A 782 53.19 -25.56 4.72
N ILE A 783 53.79 -24.86 3.75
CA ILE A 783 54.64 -25.45 2.70
C ILE A 783 56.00 -25.87 3.25
N GLU A 784 56.49 -25.24 4.31
CA GLU A 784 57.75 -25.62 4.97
C GLU A 784 57.70 -27.03 5.59
N ASN A 785 56.53 -27.50 6.01
CA ASN A 785 56.34 -28.89 6.43
C ASN A 785 56.03 -29.78 5.23
N ASN A 786 56.91 -30.75 4.93
CA ASN A 786 56.76 -31.58 3.72
C ASN A 786 55.46 -32.39 3.69
N GLU A 787 55.00 -32.88 4.85
CA GLU A 787 53.76 -33.65 4.94
C GLU A 787 52.55 -32.74 4.71
N THR A 788 52.46 -31.60 5.39
CA THR A 788 51.37 -30.63 5.19
C THR A 788 51.33 -30.10 3.76
N ALA A 789 52.50 -29.75 3.20
CA ALA A 789 52.65 -29.28 1.83
C ALA A 789 52.02 -30.24 0.82
N GLU A 790 52.19 -31.55 1.00
CA GLU A 790 51.61 -32.57 0.11
C GLU A 790 50.07 -32.53 0.11
N TYR A 791 49.45 -32.35 1.28
CA TYR A 791 47.99 -32.28 1.42
C TYR A 791 47.37 -30.99 0.90
N ILE A 792 48.04 -29.85 1.07
CA ILE A 792 47.49 -28.54 0.67
C ILE A 792 47.81 -28.18 -0.79
N SER A 793 48.86 -28.77 -1.37
CA SER A 793 49.30 -28.53 -2.75
C SER A 793 48.15 -28.61 -3.77
N PRO A 794 47.28 -29.64 -3.79
CA PRO A 794 46.18 -29.69 -4.76
C PRO A 794 45.21 -28.48 -4.66
N ILE A 795 44.99 -27.95 -3.46
CA ILE A 795 44.12 -26.79 -3.24
C ILE A 795 44.80 -25.51 -3.72
N ILE A 796 46.07 -25.32 -3.37
CA ILE A 796 46.84 -24.17 -3.84
C ILE A 796 46.89 -24.15 -5.37
N LEU A 797 47.31 -25.27 -5.94
CA LEU A 797 47.57 -25.41 -7.36
C LEU A 797 46.30 -25.29 -8.22
N SER A 798 45.14 -25.68 -7.69
CA SER A 798 43.84 -25.49 -8.33
C SER A 798 43.27 -24.06 -8.22
N ASN A 799 43.89 -23.20 -7.42
CA ASN A 799 43.46 -21.81 -7.22
C ASN A 799 44.62 -20.80 -7.40
N LEU A 800 45.70 -21.15 -8.12
CA LEU A 800 46.86 -20.26 -8.35
C LEU A 800 46.46 -18.92 -8.98
N ASN A 801 45.45 -18.92 -9.83
CA ASN A 801 44.91 -17.73 -10.47
C ASN A 801 44.25 -16.73 -9.50
N LYS A 802 44.09 -17.09 -8.22
CA LYS A 802 43.60 -16.20 -7.15
C LYS A 802 44.73 -15.58 -6.32
N LEU A 803 45.97 -15.93 -6.62
CA LEU A 803 47.16 -15.41 -5.94
C LEU A 803 47.86 -14.38 -6.83
N PRO A 804 48.52 -13.37 -6.22
CA PRO A 804 49.50 -12.55 -6.91
C PRO A 804 50.56 -13.40 -7.62
N GLU A 805 51.05 -12.92 -8.76
CA GLU A 805 51.96 -13.68 -9.65
C GLU A 805 53.27 -14.06 -8.97
N ASP A 806 53.84 -13.14 -8.20
CA ASP A 806 55.05 -13.33 -7.38
C ASP A 806 54.84 -14.41 -6.31
N VAL A 807 53.73 -14.34 -5.57
CA VAL A 807 53.36 -15.33 -4.56
C VAL A 807 53.15 -16.71 -5.17
N ALA A 808 52.44 -16.79 -6.31
CA ALA A 808 52.22 -18.03 -7.03
C ALA A 808 53.54 -18.65 -7.51
N GLN A 809 54.47 -17.82 -7.99
CA GLN A 809 55.80 -18.23 -8.41
C GLN A 809 56.62 -18.78 -7.24
N ASP A 810 56.63 -18.10 -6.09
CA ASP A 810 57.37 -18.53 -4.90
C ASP A 810 56.85 -19.87 -4.37
N ILE A 811 55.53 -20.05 -4.34
CA ILE A 811 54.93 -21.33 -3.92
C ILE A 811 55.31 -22.46 -4.90
N LEU A 812 55.23 -22.22 -6.21
CA LEU A 812 55.63 -23.20 -7.22
C LEU A 812 57.11 -23.58 -7.09
N PHE A 813 57.97 -22.60 -6.81
CA PHE A 813 59.40 -22.82 -6.57
C PHE A 813 59.63 -23.69 -5.35
N GLU A 814 58.98 -23.38 -4.23
CA GLU A 814 59.16 -24.09 -2.97
C GLU A 814 58.65 -25.54 -3.03
N LEU A 815 57.48 -25.79 -3.62
CA LEU A 815 56.95 -27.15 -3.80
C LEU A 815 57.84 -27.99 -4.72
N THR A 816 58.38 -27.38 -5.77
CA THR A 816 59.32 -28.03 -6.70
C THR A 816 60.65 -28.34 -6.05
N ARG A 817 61.21 -27.40 -5.27
CA ARG A 817 62.50 -27.57 -4.58
C ARG A 817 62.51 -28.78 -3.66
N LYS A 818 61.35 -29.10 -3.08
CA LYS A 818 61.17 -30.18 -2.11
C LYS A 818 60.73 -31.51 -2.74
N ASP A 819 60.56 -31.55 -4.06
CA ASP A 819 60.00 -32.69 -4.81
C ASP A 819 58.61 -33.13 -4.30
N ILE A 820 57.81 -32.19 -3.79
CA ILE A 820 56.47 -32.44 -3.23
C ILE A 820 55.41 -32.23 -4.31
N ALA A 821 54.48 -33.18 -4.41
CA ALA A 821 53.33 -33.09 -5.31
C ALA A 821 53.73 -32.74 -6.76
N VAL A 822 54.89 -33.20 -7.24
CA VAL A 822 55.47 -32.87 -8.56
C VAL A 822 54.45 -33.04 -9.70
N ALA A 823 53.65 -34.10 -9.68
CA ALA A 823 52.58 -34.31 -10.66
C ALA A 823 51.49 -33.22 -10.62
N HIS A 824 51.11 -32.75 -9.42
CA HIS A 824 50.17 -31.65 -9.26
C HIS A 824 50.79 -30.32 -9.69
N VAL A 825 52.05 -30.05 -9.32
CA VAL A 825 52.78 -28.84 -9.72
C VAL A 825 52.86 -28.74 -11.25
N LEU A 826 53.22 -29.84 -11.92
CA LEU A 826 53.24 -29.92 -13.38
C LEU A 826 51.86 -29.66 -13.99
N ARG A 827 50.80 -30.27 -13.46
CA ARG A 827 49.42 -29.98 -13.91
C ARG A 827 49.05 -28.51 -13.73
N ALA A 828 49.45 -27.89 -12.62
CA ALA A 828 49.17 -26.49 -12.33
C ALA A 828 49.88 -25.56 -13.32
N ILE A 829 51.16 -25.83 -13.59
CA ILE A 829 51.95 -25.12 -14.60
C ILE A 829 51.29 -25.25 -15.97
N PHE A 830 50.88 -26.46 -16.39
CA PHE A 830 50.22 -26.64 -17.69
C PHE A 830 48.82 -26.04 -17.80
N ASN A 831 48.06 -26.03 -16.70
CA ASN A 831 46.71 -25.47 -16.66
C ASN A 831 46.74 -23.93 -16.64
N ASN A 832 47.78 -23.33 -16.08
CA ASN A 832 47.95 -21.88 -15.97
C ASN A 832 49.10 -21.34 -16.83
N TYR A 833 49.58 -22.11 -17.80
CA TYR A 833 50.84 -21.87 -18.52
C TYR A 833 50.95 -20.45 -19.11
N TYR A 834 49.86 -19.94 -19.67
CA TYR A 834 49.82 -18.62 -20.34
C TYR A 834 49.67 -17.44 -19.37
N ILE A 835 49.40 -17.70 -18.09
CA ILE A 835 49.18 -16.69 -17.04
C ILE A 835 50.40 -16.61 -16.10
N LEU A 836 51.26 -17.64 -16.10
CA LEU A 836 52.49 -17.68 -15.30
C LEU A 836 53.64 -16.91 -15.97
N SER A 837 54.48 -16.26 -15.15
CA SER A 837 55.72 -15.62 -15.59
C SER A 837 56.63 -16.58 -16.38
N LYS A 838 57.53 -16.05 -17.21
CA LYS A 838 58.53 -16.89 -17.91
C LYS A 838 59.39 -17.68 -16.93
N ASP A 839 59.67 -17.14 -15.75
CA ASP A 839 60.48 -17.81 -14.72
C ASP A 839 59.70 -18.95 -14.04
N ALA A 840 58.41 -18.75 -13.77
CA ALA A 840 57.51 -19.81 -13.28
C ALA A 840 57.26 -20.90 -14.34
N GLN A 841 57.19 -20.54 -15.63
CA GLN A 841 57.19 -21.49 -16.73
C GLN A 841 58.54 -22.24 -16.81
N ASN A 842 59.65 -21.56 -16.55
CA ASN A 842 60.98 -22.16 -16.60
C ASN A 842 61.22 -23.18 -15.47
N LEU A 843 60.45 -23.08 -14.40
CA LEU A 843 60.42 -24.03 -13.30
C LEU A 843 60.07 -25.46 -13.75
N LEU A 844 59.30 -25.58 -14.85
CA LEU A 844 59.04 -26.83 -15.57
C LEU A 844 60.34 -27.56 -15.95
N PHE A 845 61.36 -26.82 -16.42
CA PHE A 845 62.65 -27.41 -16.83
C PHE A 845 63.45 -27.90 -15.64
N ASN A 846 63.43 -27.16 -14.53
CA ASN A 846 64.10 -27.57 -13.30
C ASN A 846 63.50 -28.87 -12.74
N ILE A 847 62.18 -29.06 -12.84
CA ILE A 847 61.51 -30.32 -12.50
C ILE A 847 61.99 -31.44 -13.43
N LEU A 848 62.00 -31.17 -14.74
CA LEU A 848 62.39 -32.12 -15.79
C LEU A 848 63.84 -32.63 -15.62
N GLU A 849 64.78 -31.78 -15.20
CA GLU A 849 66.20 -32.16 -15.08
C GLU A 849 66.54 -32.95 -13.79
N LYS A 850 65.79 -32.75 -12.70
CA LYS A 850 66.14 -33.29 -11.38
C LYS A 850 65.58 -34.69 -11.06
N ASN A 851 64.50 -35.11 -11.71
CA ASN A 851 63.69 -36.24 -11.23
C ASN A 851 63.68 -37.47 -12.16
N LYS A 852 63.59 -38.67 -11.56
CA LYS A 852 63.11 -39.88 -12.27
C LYS A 852 61.59 -39.87 -12.22
N PHE A 853 60.93 -39.88 -13.37
CA PHE A 853 59.47 -39.71 -13.43
C PHE A 853 58.74 -41.05 -13.34
N ASP A 854 57.74 -41.10 -12.48
CA ASP A 854 56.79 -42.20 -12.47
C ASP A 854 55.88 -42.17 -13.71
N SER A 855 54.99 -43.18 -13.83
CA SER A 855 54.07 -43.26 -14.96
C SER A 855 53.05 -42.10 -15.03
N ALA A 856 52.72 -41.49 -13.89
CA ALA A 856 51.71 -40.43 -13.81
C ALA A 856 52.27 -39.10 -14.31
N VAL A 857 53.49 -38.74 -13.88
CA VAL A 857 54.21 -37.57 -14.38
C VAL A 857 54.52 -37.72 -15.87
N THR A 858 55.00 -38.89 -16.28
CA THR A 858 55.25 -39.21 -17.70
C THR A 858 54.00 -38.97 -18.54
N LYS A 859 52.83 -39.40 -18.06
CA LYS A 859 51.56 -39.20 -18.77
C LYS A 859 51.18 -37.72 -18.87
N ILE A 860 51.29 -36.94 -17.79
CA ILE A 860 50.96 -35.50 -17.79
C ILE A 860 51.79 -34.72 -18.81
N LEU A 861 53.09 -35.02 -18.88
CA LEU A 861 54.02 -34.40 -19.84
C LEU A 861 53.67 -34.75 -21.29
N LEU A 862 53.26 -36.00 -21.54
CA LEU A 862 52.84 -36.44 -22.87
C LEU A 862 51.50 -35.83 -23.29
N ASP A 863 50.52 -35.83 -22.38
CA ASP A 863 49.18 -35.28 -22.63
C ASP A 863 49.21 -33.76 -22.89
N ASN A 864 50.24 -33.06 -22.41
CA ASN A 864 50.42 -31.61 -22.60
C ASN A 864 51.63 -31.25 -23.48
N TYR A 865 52.18 -32.21 -24.24
CA TYR A 865 53.38 -32.01 -25.07
C TYR A 865 53.27 -30.81 -26.03
N SER A 866 52.09 -30.58 -26.61
CA SER A 866 51.87 -29.46 -27.54
C SER A 866 51.99 -28.08 -26.90
N LYS A 867 51.85 -28.00 -25.57
CA LYS A 867 52.01 -26.75 -24.80
C LYS A 867 53.46 -26.49 -24.39
N LEU A 868 54.38 -27.43 -24.63
CA LEU A 868 55.79 -27.25 -24.29
C LEU A 868 56.47 -26.31 -25.29
N PRO A 869 57.29 -25.35 -24.82
CA PRO A 869 58.18 -24.59 -25.70
C PRO A 869 59.25 -25.52 -26.29
N GLU A 870 59.89 -25.11 -27.40
CA GLU A 870 60.86 -25.95 -28.13
C GLU A 870 62.03 -26.45 -27.27
N THR A 871 62.51 -25.65 -26.32
CA THR A 871 63.50 -26.08 -25.33
C THR A 871 62.96 -27.19 -24.41
N GLY A 872 61.66 -27.18 -24.12
CA GLY A 872 60.99 -28.11 -23.20
C GLY A 872 60.76 -29.45 -23.86
N LYS A 873 60.38 -29.42 -25.14
CA LYS A 873 60.33 -30.58 -26.00
C LYS A 873 61.70 -31.25 -26.11
N LYS A 874 62.78 -30.48 -26.35
CA LYS A 874 64.16 -31.00 -26.38
C LYS A 874 64.60 -31.65 -25.07
N SER A 875 64.24 -31.05 -23.93
CA SER A 875 64.56 -31.61 -22.60
C SER A 875 63.77 -32.91 -22.34
N LEU A 876 62.49 -32.95 -22.73
CA LEU A 876 61.67 -34.16 -22.67
C LEU A 876 62.24 -35.29 -23.55
N PHE A 877 62.73 -34.95 -24.74
CA PHE A 877 63.38 -35.91 -25.64
C PHE A 877 64.72 -36.45 -25.09
N LYS A 878 65.50 -35.60 -24.43
CA LYS A 878 66.71 -36.03 -23.71
C LYS A 878 66.38 -37.05 -22.62
N LEU A 879 65.36 -36.78 -21.80
CA LEU A 879 64.90 -37.72 -20.76
C LEU A 879 64.38 -39.05 -21.33
N LEU A 880 63.77 -38.99 -22.52
CA LEU A 880 63.30 -40.16 -23.26
C LEU A 880 64.46 -41.03 -23.78
N ASP A 881 65.56 -40.41 -24.21
CA ASP A 881 66.79 -41.08 -24.62
C ASP A 881 67.58 -41.64 -23.43
N GLU A 882 67.58 -40.94 -22.28
CA GLU A 882 68.19 -41.39 -21.02
C GLU A 882 67.40 -42.52 -20.32
N GLY A 883 66.27 -42.94 -20.87
CA GLY A 883 65.44 -44.02 -20.31
C GLY A 883 64.76 -43.66 -18.98
N LYS A 884 64.67 -42.36 -18.65
CA LYS A 884 64.07 -41.86 -17.40
C LYS A 884 62.54 -41.75 -17.44
N LEU A 885 61.92 -41.99 -18.59
CA LEU A 885 60.46 -42.03 -18.79
C LEU A 885 59.97 -43.46 -19.01
N ASN A 886 58.79 -43.79 -18.50
CA ASN A 886 58.22 -45.13 -18.62
C ASN A 886 57.95 -45.51 -20.10
N GLN A 887 58.61 -46.57 -20.59
CA GLN A 887 58.58 -46.98 -22.00
C GLN A 887 57.16 -47.26 -22.53
N LYS A 888 56.23 -47.74 -21.69
CA LYS A 888 54.88 -48.15 -22.11
C LYS A 888 54.04 -46.98 -22.65
N ASN A 889 54.29 -45.75 -22.19
CA ASN A 889 53.51 -44.57 -22.55
C ASN A 889 54.17 -43.72 -23.66
N THR A 890 55.44 -43.97 -23.99
CA THR A 890 56.24 -43.07 -24.85
C THR A 890 56.33 -43.44 -26.33
N LYS A 891 55.68 -44.55 -26.74
CA LYS A 891 55.80 -45.11 -28.10
C LYS A 891 55.37 -44.12 -29.19
N SER A 892 54.23 -43.45 -29.01
CA SER A 892 53.72 -42.44 -29.96
C SER A 892 54.64 -41.23 -30.10
N LEU A 893 55.27 -40.79 -29.01
CA LEU A 893 56.21 -39.66 -29.02
C LEU A 893 57.52 -40.02 -29.74
N LYS A 894 58.04 -41.25 -29.57
CA LYS A 894 59.23 -41.75 -30.30
C LYS A 894 59.00 -41.84 -31.81
N GLU A 895 57.76 -42.00 -32.24
CA GLU A 895 57.39 -42.08 -33.65
C GLU A 895 57.15 -40.70 -34.29
N SER A 896 57.03 -39.64 -33.48
CA SER A 896 56.78 -38.27 -33.92
C SER A 896 57.91 -37.69 -34.79
N LYS A 897 57.55 -36.85 -35.75
CA LYS A 897 58.49 -36.17 -36.65
C LYS A 897 59.47 -35.27 -35.89
N GLU A 898 59.01 -34.60 -34.84
CA GLU A 898 59.81 -33.71 -34.00
C GLU A 898 60.91 -34.46 -33.22
N TYR A 899 60.61 -35.62 -32.65
CA TYR A 899 61.61 -36.45 -31.96
C TYR A 899 62.63 -37.06 -32.95
N LYS A 900 62.19 -37.53 -34.12
CA LYS A 900 63.09 -38.03 -35.18
C LYS A 900 64.07 -36.95 -35.66
N ASN A 901 63.59 -35.71 -35.82
CA ASN A 901 64.43 -34.57 -36.17
C ASN A 901 65.45 -34.24 -35.06
N TYR A 902 65.03 -34.27 -33.79
CA TYR A 902 65.92 -34.08 -32.64
C TYR A 902 67.03 -35.14 -32.58
N ARG A 903 66.69 -36.43 -32.74
CA ARG A 903 67.66 -37.53 -32.81
C ARG A 903 68.63 -37.37 -33.98
N GLY A 904 68.14 -36.96 -35.15
CA GLY A 904 68.98 -36.67 -36.32
C GLY A 904 70.03 -35.59 -36.05
N LEU A 905 69.63 -34.49 -35.39
CA LEU A 905 70.53 -33.38 -35.02
C LEU A 905 71.59 -33.78 -33.97
N ILE A 906 71.26 -34.63 -33.00
CA ILE A 906 72.23 -35.13 -32.00
C ILE A 906 73.20 -36.14 -32.63
N SER A 907 72.70 -37.00 -33.53
CA SER A 907 73.53 -37.98 -34.25
C SER A 907 74.57 -37.31 -35.14
N MET A 908 74.27 -36.12 -35.69
CA MET A 908 75.22 -35.32 -36.47
C MET A 908 76.31 -34.65 -35.62
N ARG A 909 76.03 -34.26 -34.36
CA ARG A 909 77.04 -33.65 -33.47
C ARG A 909 78.12 -34.63 -32.97
N PHE A 910 77.83 -35.93 -32.92
CA PHE A 910 78.82 -36.97 -32.55
C PHE A 910 79.79 -37.34 -33.69
N VAL A 911 79.67 -36.70 -34.86
CA VAL A 911 80.55 -36.90 -36.01
C VAL A 911 81.58 -35.74 -36.15
N GLU A 912 81.47 -34.68 -35.35
CA GLU A 912 82.39 -33.51 -35.36
C GLU A 912 83.20 -33.29 -34.05
N THR A 913 83.20 -34.26 -33.13
CA THR A 913 84.19 -34.41 -32.03
C THR A 913 84.49 -35.89 -31.87
#